data_AF-A0A1R3TZF8-F1
#
_entry.id   AF-A0A1R3TZF8-F1
#
_cell.length_a   1.000
_cell.length_b   1.000
_cell.length_c   1.000
_cell.angle_alpha   90.00
_cell.angle_beta   90.00
_cell.angle_gamma   90.00
#
_symmetry.space_group_name_H-M   'P 1'
#
loop_
_entity.id
_entity.type
_entity.pdbx_description
1 polymer ?
#
loop_
_entity_poly.entity_id
_entity_poly.type
_entity_poly.pdbx_seq_one_letter_code
_entity_poly.pdbx_strand_id
1 'polypeptide(L)'
;MQDQSSVSGAVRLERELYHENGPFGDIVNDVLDRIGFTEPYVEGCILSVSSTGAKHKALKDAVWGMMEFDISAMRLIDSPILQRLRRIKQLGFSYLTYPSAEHSRFPHSVGMAHVITKFLDAIDRRAGDIEMQADYLDGYKQLQDLKPLKADELVHAALLHDIGHLPFSHAAETAIASAPSHFVFGGLEFEEFVDRINDALKAKVSLSEAISIAVILSPRFERFYSKYVCHGSNHDNMALARIVCMIAGRRMHDKCGNIQGLISSSSVDADKIDYVNRDAAACGIPVGVDVSRVFLGSALLGIKPEKAKELRFGGNDTFIFALNASGWDTYDEIIRARSMLYQRVYLHSFTRTAEAIFARALRLNAGAVNDALHIWALTDDAVLDSLVGSPISEVASLASSLRDRQMPKKACALGTALVATIAPIADIFPDVFRGPDRITSYRSFVDQIAEPFRQKFTRDLSGQIDSVTFENSVIKEAVRIRDVLSNAGNKQVPTGQLSHVALITIAGLDHKNSDAPVFQHGEVLSSGQLTNVRGVSDASDHFRQIGYVMAPSNWREIVSVATRAVLYRLSLEFDSTKFSIDDKPELEKLEFLVRRLTVLDMDGVHRRTGLDRFALGVIMEDLARASYFDEFPSLALKTDLDEVEDAFPKIEKFAGEKGWSVDRKTIRAFVDQFPPGLRSDLIAAMKRGNFVDRNHVVELLAPKLKSLSETGEKLLVVPLSLSSGAPLISPLRQHLKTSDNIEFANSLQDALKVLGERTIVFVDDNSVSGTQAAAQLHAFHSSNRKLWPEKMQSEAGLHTELKDEDFSVFATTNFRIVVAFGHSNAAKTLHQTADILDLQGFKGVSYVSEITETPSWSNKLRAYLTKVGEQLIAHDRWEKNFDKLDSRDQETCREHAFGFGGIGGLTVFQNSVPTSTVTAFWMPGMVDGRPWIPLAIRHGRVSKLLLG
;
A
#
# COMPACT_ATOMS: atom_id res chain seq x y z
N MET A 1 18.00 12.69 44.94
CA MET A 1 17.96 12.58 43.47
C MET A 1 18.60 11.25 43.11
N GLN A 2 17.80 10.23 42.82
CA GLN A 2 18.31 8.90 42.43
C GLN A 2 18.97 9.03 41.06
N ASP A 3 20.19 8.49 40.94
CA ASP A 3 21.03 8.53 39.74
C ASP A 3 20.34 7.76 38.58
N GLN A 4 19.75 8.50 37.64
CA GLN A 4 19.02 7.97 36.47
C GLN A 4 19.96 7.65 35.29
N SER A 5 21.15 7.12 35.55
CA SER A 5 22.06 6.71 34.47
C SER A 5 21.63 5.36 33.86
N SER A 6 21.88 5.14 32.56
CA SER A 6 21.59 3.85 31.90
C SER A 6 22.29 2.68 32.61
N VAL A 7 23.45 2.93 33.23
CA VAL A 7 24.22 1.97 34.02
C VAL A 7 23.46 1.54 35.28
N SER A 8 22.81 2.47 35.99
CA SER A 8 21.97 2.10 37.14
C SER A 8 20.72 1.31 36.69
N GLY A 9 20.21 1.62 35.50
CA GLY A 9 19.17 0.84 34.82
C GLY A 9 19.60 -0.60 34.54
N ALA A 10 20.80 -0.82 34.02
CA ALA A 10 21.36 -2.16 33.76
C ALA A 10 21.50 -3.00 35.06
N VAL A 11 22.00 -2.39 36.14
CA VAL A 11 22.10 -3.07 37.45
C VAL A 11 20.72 -3.40 38.01
N ARG A 12 19.72 -2.53 37.78
CA ARG A 12 18.34 -2.84 38.18
C ARG A 12 17.76 -3.99 37.35
N LEU A 13 17.99 -3.99 36.04
CA LEU A 13 17.55 -5.04 35.12
C LEU A 13 18.09 -6.41 35.49
N GLU A 14 19.38 -6.49 35.83
CA GLU A 14 20.01 -7.71 36.34
C GLU A 14 19.22 -8.28 37.53
N ARG A 15 18.83 -7.42 38.47
CA ARG A 15 18.02 -7.84 39.61
C ARG A 15 16.60 -8.24 39.20
N GLU A 16 15.97 -7.46 38.33
CA GLU A 16 14.61 -7.77 37.85
C GLU A 16 14.52 -9.11 37.11
N LEU A 17 15.59 -9.52 36.40
CA LEU A 17 15.66 -10.79 35.69
C LEU A 17 16.08 -11.97 36.59
N TYR A 18 16.90 -11.74 37.63
CA TYR A 18 17.59 -12.83 38.37
C TYR A 18 17.52 -12.78 39.91
N HIS A 19 16.87 -11.80 40.55
CA HIS A 19 16.95 -11.58 42.02
C HIS A 19 15.94 -12.37 42.87
N GLU A 20 15.04 -13.11 42.22
CA GLU A 20 14.26 -14.18 42.84
C GLU A 20 14.60 -15.43 42.04
N ASN A 21 14.84 -16.59 42.66
CA ASN A 21 15.04 -17.87 41.96
C ASN A 21 13.77 -18.23 41.16
N GLY A 22 13.57 -17.51 40.06
CA GLY A 22 12.40 -17.52 39.21
C GLY A 22 12.72 -18.21 37.90
N PRO A 23 11.68 -18.52 37.11
CA PRO A 23 11.78 -19.36 35.93
C PRO A 23 12.77 -18.83 34.89
N PHE A 24 12.97 -17.51 34.80
CA PHE A 24 13.89 -16.89 33.85
C PHE A 24 15.34 -17.34 34.06
N GLY A 25 15.83 -17.29 35.30
CA GLY A 25 17.20 -17.70 35.64
C GLY A 25 17.46 -19.18 35.37
N ASP A 26 16.48 -20.04 35.69
CA ASP A 26 16.58 -21.48 35.45
C ASP A 26 16.65 -21.80 33.95
N ILE A 27 15.82 -21.14 33.13
CA ILE A 27 15.82 -21.32 31.67
C ILE A 27 17.14 -20.81 31.07
N VAL A 28 17.63 -19.64 31.50
CA VAL A 28 18.94 -19.13 31.04
C VAL A 28 20.06 -20.10 31.38
N ASN A 29 20.07 -20.67 32.59
CA ASN A 29 21.06 -21.67 33.00
C ASN A 29 20.96 -22.95 32.15
N ASP A 30 19.76 -23.45 31.86
CA ASP A 30 19.54 -24.62 31.00
C ASP A 30 20.10 -24.39 29.58
N VAL A 31 19.82 -23.22 28.98
CA VAL A 31 20.32 -22.93 27.63
C VAL A 31 21.84 -22.71 27.61
N LEU A 32 22.42 -22.16 28.68
CA LEU A 32 23.87 -22.07 28.85
C LEU A 32 24.51 -23.46 28.98
N ASP A 33 23.87 -24.39 29.68
CA ASP A 33 24.34 -25.77 29.81
C ASP A 33 24.34 -26.49 28.46
N ARG A 34 23.28 -26.32 27.65
CA ARG A 34 23.16 -26.93 26.32
C ARG A 34 24.25 -26.52 25.34
N ILE A 35 24.77 -25.30 25.47
CA ILE A 35 25.86 -24.80 24.62
C ILE A 35 27.26 -25.12 25.18
N GLY A 36 27.33 -25.79 26.34
CA GLY A 36 28.57 -26.16 27.02
C GLY A 36 29.13 -25.10 27.97
N PHE A 37 28.42 -23.98 28.18
CA PHE A 37 28.77 -22.96 29.18
C PHE A 37 28.25 -23.34 30.58
N THR A 38 28.72 -24.50 31.03
CA THR A 38 28.27 -25.15 32.27
C THR A 38 28.98 -24.58 33.51
N GLU A 39 28.42 -24.81 34.71
CA GLU A 39 29.11 -24.47 35.96
C GLU A 39 30.51 -25.09 36.08
N PRO A 40 30.73 -26.41 35.79
CA PRO A 40 32.06 -27.00 35.77
C PRO A 40 33.04 -26.32 34.80
N TYR A 41 32.56 -25.85 33.65
CA TYR A 41 33.39 -25.10 32.70
C TYR A 41 33.88 -23.77 33.32
N VAL A 42 32.96 -23.00 33.92
CA VAL A 42 33.29 -21.70 34.53
C VAL A 42 34.27 -21.86 35.70
N GLU A 43 34.02 -22.82 36.60
CA GLU A 43 34.93 -23.12 37.71
C GLU A 43 36.31 -23.59 37.21
N GLY A 44 36.33 -24.45 36.18
CA GLY A 44 37.58 -24.87 35.53
C GLY A 44 38.39 -23.70 34.96
N CYS A 45 37.73 -22.74 34.31
CA CYS A 45 38.36 -21.51 33.84
C CYS A 45 38.97 -20.71 34.99
N ILE A 46 38.21 -20.48 36.07
CA ILE A 46 38.67 -19.71 37.24
C ILE A 46 39.89 -20.37 37.90
N LEU A 47 39.89 -21.70 38.02
CA LEU A 47 41.00 -22.46 38.60
C LEU A 47 42.24 -22.51 37.69
N SER A 48 42.06 -22.40 36.38
CA SER A 48 43.17 -22.45 35.40
C SER A 48 44.09 -21.22 35.41
N VAL A 49 43.74 -20.17 36.17
CA VAL A 49 44.46 -18.91 36.14
C VAL A 49 45.74 -18.96 36.99
N SER A 50 46.79 -19.59 36.47
CA SER A 50 48.14 -19.54 37.04
C SER A 50 49.04 -18.60 36.23
N SER A 51 49.34 -17.41 36.78
CA SER A 51 50.36 -16.43 36.38
C SER A 51 50.89 -16.52 34.93
N THR A 52 50.01 -16.34 33.93
CA THR A 52 50.42 -16.14 32.53
C THR A 52 50.56 -14.65 32.27
N GLY A 53 51.78 -14.19 31.95
CA GLY A 53 52.03 -12.81 31.52
C GLY A 53 51.25 -12.41 30.27
N ALA A 54 51.05 -11.11 30.08
CA ALA A 54 50.32 -10.53 28.95
C ALA A 54 50.95 -10.97 27.61
N LYS A 55 50.29 -11.88 26.90
CA LYS A 55 50.64 -12.26 25.53
C LYS A 55 49.47 -11.91 24.62
N HIS A 56 49.74 -11.12 23.59
CA HIS A 56 48.81 -10.96 22.48
C HIS A 56 48.80 -12.23 21.63
N LYS A 57 47.63 -12.60 21.11
CA LYS A 57 47.47 -13.71 20.17
C LYS A 57 46.96 -13.18 18.85
N ALA A 58 47.54 -13.67 17.76
CA ALA A 58 47.14 -13.29 16.42
C ALA A 58 46.19 -14.32 15.80
N LEU A 59 45.14 -13.85 15.14
CA LEU A 59 44.19 -14.64 14.35
C LEU A 59 44.24 -14.16 12.89
N LYS A 60 44.24 -15.09 11.93
CA LYS A 60 44.15 -14.76 10.51
C LYS A 60 42.69 -14.77 10.07
N ASP A 61 42.21 -13.65 9.54
CA ASP A 61 40.91 -13.48 8.90
C ASP A 61 41.06 -13.19 7.40
N ALA A 62 40.03 -13.56 6.64
CA ALA A 62 40.01 -13.40 5.19
C ALA A 62 39.79 -11.95 4.75
N VAL A 63 39.12 -11.13 5.56
CA VAL A 63 38.83 -9.71 5.27
C VAL A 63 39.93 -8.83 5.84
N TRP A 64 40.24 -9.00 7.13
CA TRP A 64 41.13 -8.10 7.88
C TRP A 64 42.60 -8.55 7.91
N GLY A 65 42.93 -9.74 7.42
CA GLY A 65 44.28 -10.27 7.47
C GLY A 65 44.67 -10.68 8.90
N MET A 66 45.80 -10.20 9.41
CA MET A 66 46.26 -10.56 10.76
C MET A 66 45.63 -9.62 11.80
N MET A 67 44.86 -10.19 12.72
CA MET A 67 44.21 -9.48 13.83
C MET A 67 44.87 -9.90 15.14
N GLU A 68 45.21 -8.94 16.00
CA GLU A 68 45.83 -9.20 17.29
C GLU A 68 44.87 -8.85 18.42
N PHE A 69 44.75 -9.75 19.39
CA PHE A 69 43.89 -9.59 20.56
C PHE A 69 44.68 -9.83 21.84
N ASP A 70 44.30 -9.11 22.89
CA ASP A 70 44.82 -9.34 24.23
C ASP A 70 44.23 -10.61 24.86
N ILE A 71 44.72 -10.95 26.05
CA ILE A 71 44.31 -12.18 26.73
C ILE A 71 42.84 -12.14 27.17
N SER A 72 42.29 -10.98 27.55
CA SER A 72 40.91 -10.83 27.98
C SER A 72 39.93 -11.04 26.83
N ALA A 73 40.19 -10.44 25.66
CA ALA A 73 39.44 -10.69 24.45
C ALA A 73 39.56 -12.16 24.02
N MET A 74 40.77 -12.76 24.09
CA MET A 74 40.95 -14.18 23.77
C MET A 74 40.16 -15.12 24.68
N ARG A 75 40.07 -14.82 25.99
CA ARG A 75 39.24 -15.60 26.93
C ARG A 75 37.75 -15.57 26.58
N LEU A 76 37.25 -14.45 26.05
CA LEU A 76 35.89 -14.36 25.52
C LEU A 76 35.75 -15.13 24.22
N ILE A 77 36.68 -14.95 23.27
CA ILE A 77 36.68 -15.62 21.96
C ILE A 77 36.65 -17.15 22.13
N ASP A 78 37.43 -17.70 23.05
CA ASP A 78 37.52 -19.14 23.28
C ASP A 78 36.34 -19.71 24.10
N SER A 79 35.41 -18.86 24.58
CA SER A 79 34.26 -19.29 25.37
C SER A 79 33.19 -20.04 24.54
N PRO A 80 32.48 -21.03 25.11
CA PRO A 80 31.36 -21.71 24.44
C PRO A 80 30.30 -20.75 23.87
N ILE A 81 30.05 -19.62 24.55
CA ILE A 81 29.10 -18.58 24.12
C ILE A 81 29.50 -17.99 22.77
N LEU A 82 30.77 -17.61 22.60
CA LEU A 82 31.25 -17.10 21.30
C LEU A 82 31.42 -18.22 20.28
N GLN A 83 31.94 -19.39 20.68
CA GLN A 83 32.14 -20.53 19.78
C GLN A 83 30.84 -21.03 19.16
N ARG A 84 29.69 -20.87 19.84
CA ARG A 84 28.35 -21.12 19.29
C ARG A 84 28.14 -20.39 17.96
N LEU A 85 28.59 -19.13 17.84
CA LEU A 85 28.40 -18.29 16.64
C LEU A 85 29.11 -18.83 15.39
N ARG A 86 29.95 -19.87 15.51
CA ARG A 86 30.51 -20.58 14.34
C ARG A 86 29.45 -21.34 13.55
N ARG A 87 28.31 -21.65 14.17
CA ARG A 87 27.23 -22.48 13.61
C ARG A 87 25.94 -21.68 13.36
N ILE A 88 26.06 -20.36 13.34
CA ILE A 88 24.98 -19.41 13.07
C ILE A 88 25.40 -18.58 11.87
N LYS A 89 24.78 -18.78 10.70
CA LYS A 89 25.13 -18.09 9.46
C LYS A 89 24.81 -16.61 9.54
N GLN A 90 25.75 -15.76 9.08
CA GLN A 90 25.61 -14.30 9.08
C GLN A 90 24.36 -13.86 8.28
N LEU A 91 24.23 -14.43 7.08
CA LEU A 91 23.23 -14.04 6.07
C LEU A 91 22.05 -15.01 5.97
N GLY A 92 21.78 -15.78 7.04
CA GLY A 92 20.68 -16.72 7.11
C GLY A 92 20.65 -17.68 5.92
N PHE A 93 19.59 -17.63 5.12
CA PHE A 93 19.40 -18.49 3.94
C PHE A 93 20.05 -17.98 2.65
N SER A 94 20.85 -16.90 2.71
CA SER A 94 21.49 -16.34 1.50
C SER A 94 22.43 -17.33 0.81
N TYR A 95 22.98 -18.31 1.54
CA TYR A 95 23.81 -19.39 0.98
C TYR A 95 23.08 -20.19 -0.12
N LEU A 96 21.74 -20.28 -0.07
CA LEU A 96 20.94 -20.94 -1.11
C LEU A 96 20.90 -20.16 -2.43
N THR A 97 21.20 -18.85 -2.41
CA THR A 97 21.35 -18.01 -3.59
C THR A 97 22.83 -17.83 -3.95
N TYR A 98 23.67 -17.58 -2.96
CA TYR A 98 25.09 -17.28 -3.05
C TYR A 98 25.88 -18.42 -2.39
N PRO A 99 26.34 -19.44 -3.13
CA PRO A 99 26.92 -20.65 -2.53
C PRO A 99 28.15 -20.42 -1.66
N SER A 100 28.82 -19.28 -1.78
CA SER A 100 29.97 -18.88 -0.96
C SER A 100 29.60 -18.07 0.29
N ALA A 101 28.34 -17.65 0.45
CA ALA A 101 27.82 -16.93 1.61
C ALA A 101 27.58 -17.87 2.82
N GLU A 102 28.60 -18.66 3.14
CA GLU A 102 28.61 -19.68 4.20
C GLU A 102 29.20 -19.16 5.52
N HIS A 103 29.65 -17.90 5.55
CA HIS A 103 30.26 -17.30 6.73
C HIS A 103 29.27 -17.16 7.88
N SER A 104 29.79 -17.28 9.10
CA SER A 104 29.02 -17.26 10.33
C SER A 104 29.15 -15.93 11.06
N ARG A 105 28.39 -15.76 12.14
CA ARG A 105 28.45 -14.59 13.04
C ARG A 105 29.79 -14.48 13.78
N PHE A 106 30.45 -15.61 14.05
CA PHE A 106 31.74 -15.64 14.76
C PHE A 106 32.85 -14.78 14.10
N PRO A 107 33.24 -14.98 12.83
CA PRO A 107 34.27 -14.15 12.20
C PRO A 107 33.84 -12.68 12.10
N HIS A 108 32.55 -12.38 12.03
CA HIS A 108 32.03 -11.02 12.08
C HIS A 108 32.26 -10.38 13.46
N SER A 109 31.87 -11.02 14.57
CA SER A 109 32.11 -10.47 15.92
C SER A 109 33.60 -10.25 16.21
N VAL A 110 34.46 -11.16 15.75
CA VAL A 110 35.93 -11.01 15.87
C VAL A 110 36.46 -9.88 14.98
N GLY A 111 35.97 -9.77 13.74
CA GLY A 111 36.34 -8.69 12.83
C GLY A 111 35.91 -7.32 13.35
N MET A 112 34.71 -7.21 13.92
CA MET A 112 34.22 -6.01 14.58
C MET A 112 35.12 -5.61 15.75
N ALA A 113 35.52 -6.57 16.60
CA ALA A 113 36.45 -6.32 17.69
C ALA A 113 37.80 -5.79 17.19
N HIS A 114 38.30 -6.30 16.06
CA HIS A 114 39.50 -5.78 15.41
C HIS A 114 39.32 -4.34 14.92
N VAL A 115 38.19 -4.02 14.29
CA VAL A 115 37.85 -2.67 13.83
C VAL A 115 37.80 -1.69 15.01
N ILE A 116 37.22 -2.10 16.14
CA ILE A 116 37.25 -1.31 17.37
C ILE A 116 38.70 -1.08 17.84
N THR A 117 39.55 -2.11 17.88
CA THR A 117 40.97 -1.93 18.21
C THR A 117 41.66 -0.90 17.31
N LYS A 118 41.33 -0.86 16.00
CA LYS A 118 41.87 0.18 15.09
C LYS A 118 41.40 1.59 15.43
N PHE A 119 40.15 1.75 15.85
CA PHE A 119 39.65 3.05 16.33
C PHE A 119 40.29 3.47 17.65
N LEU A 120 40.52 2.53 18.56
CA LEU A 120 41.21 2.77 19.82
C LEU A 120 42.66 3.22 19.56
N ASP A 121 43.39 2.52 18.68
CA ASP A 121 44.74 2.91 18.24
C ASP A 121 44.75 4.32 17.62
N ALA A 122 43.71 4.67 16.86
CA ALA A 122 43.59 5.98 16.23
C ALA A 122 43.45 7.12 17.24
N ILE A 123 42.62 6.92 18.27
CA ILE A 123 42.40 7.88 19.35
C ILE A 123 43.73 8.18 20.06
N ASP A 124 44.48 7.14 20.44
CA ASP A 124 45.73 7.32 21.16
C ASP A 124 46.86 7.92 20.30
N ARG A 125 46.86 7.72 18.98
CA ARG A 125 47.86 8.35 18.08
C ARG A 125 47.75 9.87 18.00
N ARG A 126 46.54 10.42 18.16
CA ARG A 126 46.28 11.87 18.05
C ARG A 126 46.29 12.61 19.39
N ALA A 127 46.45 11.87 20.48
CA ALA A 127 46.56 12.37 21.84
C ALA A 127 47.53 13.54 22.04
N GLY A 128 48.56 13.67 21.19
CA GLY A 128 49.60 14.70 21.26
C GLY A 128 49.48 15.82 20.21
N ASP A 129 48.45 15.80 19.36
CA ASP A 129 48.27 16.82 18.32
C ASP A 129 47.83 18.15 18.96
N ILE A 130 48.35 19.27 18.45
CA ILE A 130 48.15 20.62 19.03
C ILE A 130 47.17 21.46 18.19
N GLU A 131 46.81 21.01 16.98
CA GLU A 131 46.06 21.83 16.03
C GLU A 131 44.56 21.86 16.36
N MET A 132 44.10 22.98 16.93
CA MET A 132 42.69 23.30 17.14
C MET A 132 42.45 24.80 16.97
N GLN A 133 41.41 25.17 16.22
CA GLN A 133 41.10 26.58 15.90
C GLN A 133 39.77 27.06 16.51
N ALA A 134 38.88 26.16 16.93
CA ALA A 134 37.59 26.53 17.49
C ALA A 134 37.59 26.65 19.02
N ASP A 135 37.08 27.77 19.54
CA ASP A 135 37.03 28.11 20.98
C ASP A 135 36.21 27.13 21.83
N TYR A 136 35.37 26.29 21.22
CA TYR A 136 34.55 25.30 21.91
C TYR A 136 35.21 23.93 22.08
N LEU A 137 36.41 23.73 21.52
CA LEU A 137 37.16 22.49 21.65
C LEU A 137 38.17 22.57 22.80
N ASP A 138 38.32 21.47 23.52
CA ASP A 138 39.22 21.32 24.68
C ASP A 138 40.26 20.22 24.42
N GLY A 139 41.01 20.34 23.33
CA GLY A 139 42.11 19.43 23.00
C GLY A 139 41.69 18.05 22.49
N TYR A 140 42.68 17.34 21.95
CA TYR A 140 42.58 15.90 21.73
C TYR A 140 42.62 15.18 23.08
N LYS A 141 41.82 14.13 23.21
CA LYS A 141 41.70 13.30 24.41
C LYS A 141 42.19 11.89 24.13
N GLN A 142 42.56 11.20 25.19
CA GLN A 142 43.10 9.85 25.15
C GLN A 142 42.10 8.85 25.71
N LEU A 143 42.32 7.56 25.47
CA LEU A 143 41.45 6.53 26.03
C LEU A 143 41.37 6.55 27.56
N GLN A 144 42.46 6.94 28.22
CA GLN A 144 42.52 7.08 29.68
C GLN A 144 41.62 8.20 30.24
N ASP A 145 41.16 9.13 29.41
CA ASP A 145 40.27 10.22 29.83
C ASP A 145 38.82 9.74 29.98
N LEU A 146 38.43 8.65 29.29
CA LEU A 146 37.08 8.08 29.24
C LEU A 146 36.60 7.42 30.56
N LYS A 147 37.24 7.70 31.70
CA LYS A 147 36.91 7.09 32.99
C LYS A 147 35.41 7.25 33.33
N PRO A 148 34.73 6.19 33.81
CA PRO A 148 35.29 4.92 34.28
C PRO A 148 35.53 3.84 33.19
N LEU A 149 35.20 4.11 31.93
CA LEU A 149 35.32 3.14 30.82
C LEU A 149 36.77 2.70 30.62
N LYS A 150 36.96 1.42 30.30
CA LYS A 150 38.24 0.84 29.88
C LYS A 150 38.21 0.50 28.40
N ALA A 151 39.36 0.57 27.74
CA ALA A 151 39.45 0.34 26.29
C ALA A 151 39.05 -1.09 25.89
N ASP A 152 39.40 -2.08 26.72
CA ASP A 152 39.04 -3.48 26.50
C ASP A 152 37.54 -3.73 26.64
N GLU A 153 36.80 -2.96 27.46
CA GLU A 153 35.34 -3.04 27.53
C GLU A 153 34.66 -2.73 26.19
N LEU A 154 35.22 -1.82 25.36
CA LEU A 154 34.72 -1.56 24.00
C LEU A 154 34.96 -2.77 23.08
N VAL A 155 36.13 -3.40 23.19
CA VAL A 155 36.47 -4.62 22.43
C VAL A 155 35.57 -5.79 22.87
N HIS A 156 35.33 -5.94 24.18
CA HIS A 156 34.44 -6.95 24.73
C HIS A 156 32.99 -6.73 24.29
N ALA A 157 32.51 -5.48 24.26
CA ALA A 157 31.17 -5.17 23.74
C ALA A 157 31.04 -5.53 22.27
N ALA A 158 32.06 -5.27 21.44
CA ALA A 158 32.05 -5.70 20.05
C ALA A 158 32.03 -7.23 19.88
N LEU A 159 32.77 -7.98 20.71
CA LEU A 159 32.69 -9.45 20.70
C LEU A 159 31.31 -9.95 21.15
N LEU A 160 30.69 -9.28 22.11
CA LEU A 160 29.49 -9.76 22.80
C LEU A 160 28.17 -9.29 22.16
N HIS A 161 28.17 -8.29 21.27
CA HIS A 161 26.92 -7.71 20.74
C HIS A 161 26.02 -8.75 20.04
N ASP A 162 26.64 -9.70 19.33
CA ASP A 162 25.97 -10.66 18.46
C ASP A 162 25.71 -12.05 19.09
N ILE A 163 26.07 -12.25 20.37
CA ILE A 163 25.92 -13.57 21.02
C ILE A 163 24.47 -14.02 21.14
N GLY A 164 23.53 -13.07 21.18
CA GLY A 164 22.10 -13.29 21.25
C GLY A 164 21.43 -13.64 19.92
N HIS A 165 22.16 -13.66 18.79
CA HIS A 165 21.56 -14.07 17.52
C HIS A 165 21.03 -15.50 17.56
N LEU A 166 19.79 -15.66 17.13
CA LEU A 166 19.12 -16.93 16.93
C LEU A 166 19.66 -17.65 15.67
N PRO A 167 19.41 -18.97 15.53
CA PRO A 167 19.67 -19.70 14.30
C PRO A 167 19.09 -19.01 13.06
N PHE A 168 19.88 -18.96 11.99
CA PHE A 168 19.63 -18.18 10.76
C PHE A 168 19.50 -16.65 10.98
N SER A 169 20.06 -16.13 12.07
CA SER A 169 20.18 -14.69 12.37
C SER A 169 18.81 -13.97 12.33
N HIS A 170 18.68 -12.94 11.48
CA HIS A 170 17.46 -12.13 11.40
C HIS A 170 16.23 -12.90 10.90
N ALA A 171 16.39 -14.07 10.27
CA ALA A 171 15.27 -14.87 9.79
C ALA A 171 14.40 -15.38 10.96
N ALA A 172 15.02 -15.92 12.01
CA ALA A 172 14.32 -16.38 13.21
C ALA A 172 13.75 -15.20 14.01
N GLU A 173 14.52 -14.14 14.15
CA GLU A 173 14.06 -12.92 14.84
C GLU A 173 12.80 -12.32 14.18
N THR A 174 12.81 -12.16 12.86
CA THR A 174 11.66 -11.66 12.10
C THR A 174 10.46 -12.60 12.24
N ALA A 175 10.69 -13.92 12.25
CA ALA A 175 9.65 -14.91 12.44
C ALA A 175 8.97 -14.78 13.80
N ILE A 176 9.75 -14.65 14.87
CA ILE A 176 9.26 -14.50 16.24
C ILE A 176 8.54 -13.17 16.41
N ALA A 177 9.14 -12.06 15.97
CA ALA A 177 8.56 -10.72 16.09
C ALA A 177 7.22 -10.57 15.33
N SER A 178 6.99 -11.39 14.29
CA SER A 178 5.71 -11.41 13.56
C SER A 178 4.59 -12.18 14.25
N ALA A 179 4.88 -12.90 15.34
CA ALA A 179 3.90 -13.65 16.12
C ALA A 179 4.25 -13.59 17.62
N PRO A 180 4.29 -12.38 18.23
CA PRO A 180 4.84 -12.18 19.57
C PRO A 180 4.09 -12.98 20.65
N SER A 181 2.77 -13.14 20.50
CA SER A 181 1.92 -13.90 21.43
C SER A 181 2.09 -15.42 21.38
N HIS A 182 2.96 -15.93 20.51
CA HIS A 182 3.25 -17.36 20.36
C HIS A 182 4.58 -17.77 20.99
N PHE A 183 5.39 -16.82 21.45
CA PHE A 183 6.74 -17.08 21.95
C PHE A 183 6.96 -16.42 23.31
N VAL A 184 7.41 -17.23 24.26
CA VAL A 184 7.85 -16.78 25.59
C VAL A 184 9.37 -16.86 25.70
N PHE A 185 9.96 -15.98 26.51
CA PHE A 185 11.39 -15.85 26.76
C PHE A 185 11.67 -15.86 28.27
N GLY A 186 12.22 -16.96 28.76
CA GLY A 186 12.40 -17.20 30.19
C GLY A 186 11.09 -17.11 30.98
N GLY A 187 9.98 -17.57 30.39
CA GLY A 187 8.63 -17.49 30.98
C GLY A 187 7.94 -16.12 30.88
N LEU A 188 8.54 -15.15 30.22
CA LEU A 188 7.93 -13.84 29.92
C LEU A 188 7.40 -13.82 28.49
N GLU A 189 6.29 -13.13 28.22
CA GLU A 189 5.86 -12.88 26.84
C GLU A 189 6.91 -12.07 26.08
N PHE A 190 7.01 -12.22 24.75
CA PHE A 190 8.01 -11.52 23.92
C PHE A 190 8.04 -10.00 24.16
N GLU A 191 6.86 -9.36 24.15
CA GLU A 191 6.75 -7.91 24.36
C GLU A 191 7.23 -7.52 25.75
N GLU A 192 6.82 -8.26 26.77
CA GLU A 192 7.24 -8.02 28.15
C GLU A 192 8.76 -8.17 28.33
N PHE A 193 9.38 -9.19 27.73
CA PHE A 193 10.82 -9.41 27.79
C PHE A 193 11.60 -8.23 27.19
N VAL A 194 11.22 -7.81 25.98
CA VAL A 194 11.89 -6.72 25.26
C VAL A 194 11.61 -5.37 25.92
N ASP A 195 10.38 -5.13 26.37
CA ASP A 195 9.98 -3.87 27.02
C ASP A 195 10.67 -3.67 28.37
N ARG A 196 10.85 -4.73 29.18
CA ARG A 196 11.64 -4.65 30.43
C ARG A 196 13.06 -4.14 30.16
N ILE A 197 13.72 -4.64 29.13
CA ILE A 197 15.08 -4.22 28.75
C ILE A 197 15.06 -2.78 28.21
N ASN A 198 14.13 -2.47 27.31
CA ASN A 198 13.97 -1.13 26.75
C ASN A 198 13.70 -0.10 27.85
N ASP A 199 12.86 -0.42 28.84
CA ASP A 199 12.52 0.47 29.94
C ASP A 199 13.65 0.65 30.94
N ALA A 200 14.42 -0.41 31.21
CA ALA A 200 15.57 -0.32 32.09
C ALA A 200 16.70 0.52 31.48
N LEU A 201 17.02 0.30 30.20
CA LEU A 201 18.13 0.99 29.52
C LEU A 201 17.69 2.29 28.82
N LYS A 202 16.38 2.55 28.74
CA LYS A 202 15.76 3.63 27.95
C LYS A 202 16.18 3.56 26.48
N ALA A 203 16.28 2.35 25.94
CA ALA A 203 16.73 2.04 24.59
C ALA A 203 15.60 1.44 23.76
N LYS A 204 15.83 1.32 22.44
CA LYS A 204 15.03 0.45 21.56
C LYS A 204 15.98 -0.59 21.00
N VAL A 205 16.03 -1.76 21.62
CA VAL A 205 16.89 -2.88 21.21
C VAL A 205 16.16 -3.87 20.32
N SER A 206 16.91 -4.56 19.48
CA SER A 206 16.48 -5.75 18.74
C SER A 206 16.35 -6.96 19.68
N LEU A 207 15.73 -8.04 19.20
CA LEU A 207 15.60 -9.26 20.00
C LEU A 207 16.98 -9.91 20.24
N SER A 208 17.86 -9.92 19.23
CA SER A 208 19.22 -10.46 19.40
C SER A 208 20.01 -9.66 20.44
N GLU A 209 19.93 -8.33 20.43
CA GLU A 209 20.55 -7.48 21.45
C GLU A 209 19.93 -7.73 22.84
N ALA A 210 18.61 -7.88 22.94
CA ALA A 210 17.92 -8.21 24.18
C ALA A 210 18.43 -9.54 24.79
N ILE A 211 18.58 -10.58 23.97
CA ILE A 211 19.13 -11.88 24.41
C ILE A 211 20.61 -11.73 24.79
N SER A 212 21.41 -10.99 24.02
CA SER A 212 22.81 -10.70 24.38
C SER A 212 22.89 -10.05 25.76
N ILE A 213 22.08 -9.03 26.02
CA ILE A 213 22.01 -8.32 27.31
C ILE A 213 21.61 -9.28 28.44
N ALA A 214 20.57 -10.09 28.24
CA ALA A 214 20.12 -11.06 29.24
C ALA A 214 21.21 -12.08 29.59
N VAL A 215 21.92 -12.63 28.60
CA VAL A 215 23.02 -13.58 28.80
C VAL A 215 24.19 -12.94 29.55
N ILE A 216 24.57 -11.71 29.17
CA ILE A 216 25.67 -10.96 29.80
C ILE A 216 25.36 -10.64 31.27
N LEU A 217 24.11 -10.32 31.58
CA LEU A 217 23.67 -10.03 32.96
C LEU A 217 23.41 -11.31 33.78
N SER A 218 23.58 -12.50 33.22
CA SER A 218 23.39 -13.73 33.99
C SER A 218 24.45 -13.88 35.10
N PRO A 219 24.08 -14.34 36.31
CA PRO A 219 25.04 -14.51 37.41
C PRO A 219 26.21 -15.44 37.06
N ARG A 220 25.98 -16.43 36.19
CA ARG A 220 27.03 -17.34 35.71
C ARG A 220 28.04 -16.61 34.81
N PHE A 221 27.56 -15.79 33.88
CA PHE A 221 28.43 -14.98 33.03
C PHE A 221 29.18 -13.92 33.84
N GLU A 222 28.52 -13.29 34.81
CA GLU A 222 29.15 -12.31 35.71
C GLU A 222 30.37 -12.88 36.43
N ARG A 223 30.24 -14.09 37.01
CA ARG A 223 31.36 -14.80 37.65
C ARG A 223 32.47 -15.13 36.66
N PHE A 224 32.14 -15.63 35.48
CA PHE A 224 33.11 -15.93 34.43
C PHE A 224 33.87 -14.66 34.00
N TYR A 225 33.16 -13.56 33.76
CA TYR A 225 33.76 -12.32 33.31
C TYR A 225 34.66 -11.69 34.38
N SER A 226 34.15 -11.52 35.60
CA SER A 226 34.89 -10.88 36.70
C SER A 226 36.11 -11.68 37.17
N LYS A 227 35.97 -13.01 37.33
CA LYS A 227 37.02 -13.85 37.94
C LYS A 227 37.99 -14.44 36.92
N TYR A 228 37.59 -14.59 35.65
CA TYR A 228 38.43 -15.19 34.61
C TYR A 228 38.80 -14.19 33.52
N VAL A 229 37.83 -13.55 32.83
CA VAL A 229 38.12 -12.64 31.71
C VAL A 229 38.97 -11.45 32.18
N CYS A 230 38.49 -10.73 33.20
CA CYS A 230 39.16 -9.59 33.81
C CYS A 230 40.28 -9.95 34.78
N HIS A 231 40.66 -11.24 34.91
CA HIS A 231 41.73 -11.62 35.82
C HIS A 231 43.05 -10.97 35.42
N GLY A 232 43.62 -10.17 36.34
CA GLY A 232 44.84 -9.38 36.11
C GLY A 232 44.57 -7.95 35.64
N SER A 233 43.30 -7.59 35.40
CA SER A 233 42.86 -6.25 34.99
C SER A 233 42.15 -5.52 36.14
N ASN A 234 42.25 -4.18 36.18
CA ASN A 234 41.67 -3.35 37.23
C ASN A 234 40.27 -2.84 36.84
N HIS A 235 39.35 -3.77 36.57
CA HIS A 235 37.94 -3.48 36.28
C HIS A 235 37.14 -3.29 37.57
N ASP A 236 36.16 -2.40 37.52
CA ASP A 236 35.18 -2.24 38.60
C ASP A 236 33.97 -3.18 38.41
N ASN A 237 33.11 -3.25 39.41
CA ASN A 237 31.90 -4.08 39.39
C ASN A 237 30.83 -3.58 38.39
N MET A 238 31.07 -2.46 37.69
CA MET A 238 30.12 -1.85 36.75
C MET A 238 30.50 -2.10 35.28
N ALA A 239 31.57 -2.86 35.01
CA ALA A 239 32.03 -3.14 33.65
C ALA A 239 30.96 -3.80 32.77
N LEU A 240 30.26 -4.82 33.28
CA LEU A 240 29.19 -5.48 32.52
C LEU A 240 28.00 -4.54 32.25
N ALA A 241 27.61 -3.73 33.24
CA ALA A 241 26.58 -2.72 33.10
C ALA A 241 26.93 -1.70 32.00
N ARG A 242 28.20 -1.31 31.86
CA ARG A 242 28.68 -0.46 30.76
C ARG A 242 28.65 -1.18 29.41
N ILE A 243 29.04 -2.45 29.36
CA ILE A 243 29.01 -3.26 28.13
C ILE A 243 27.58 -3.38 27.59
N VAL A 244 26.60 -3.72 28.44
CA VAL A 244 25.20 -3.82 27.97
C VAL A 244 24.62 -2.48 27.55
N CYS A 245 25.04 -1.37 28.17
CA CYS A 245 24.69 -0.04 27.71
C CYS A 245 25.26 0.24 26.31
N MET A 246 26.51 -0.16 26.04
CA MET A 246 27.12 0.00 24.72
C MET A 246 26.41 -0.81 23.64
N ILE A 247 26.05 -2.07 23.93
CA ILE A 247 25.27 -2.92 23.03
C ILE A 247 23.90 -2.29 22.76
N ALA A 248 23.25 -1.73 23.77
CA ALA A 248 21.98 -1.01 23.62
C ALA A 248 22.09 0.38 22.97
N GLY A 249 23.30 0.82 22.57
CA GLY A 249 23.55 2.15 22.02
C GLY A 249 23.31 3.30 23.01
N ARG A 250 23.38 3.03 24.32
CA ARG A 250 23.10 3.99 25.40
C ARG A 250 24.36 4.51 26.05
N ARG A 251 24.26 5.76 26.49
CA ARG A 251 25.34 6.47 27.19
C ARG A 251 25.62 5.85 28.55
N MET A 252 26.90 5.62 28.83
CA MET A 252 27.38 5.02 30.08
C MET A 252 27.76 6.07 31.13
N HIS A 253 28.36 7.20 30.70
CA HIS A 253 28.88 8.23 31.59
C HIS A 253 29.11 9.56 30.85
N ASP A 254 29.16 10.68 31.58
CA ASP A 254 29.36 12.03 31.00
C ASP A 254 30.69 12.23 30.26
N LYS A 255 31.68 11.42 30.63
CA LYS A 255 33.01 11.38 30.01
C LYS A 255 33.14 10.31 28.92
N CYS A 256 32.06 9.70 28.47
CA CYS A 256 32.09 8.73 27.38
C CYS A 256 31.49 9.26 26.08
N GLY A 257 30.82 10.42 26.12
CA GLY A 257 30.29 11.09 24.93
C GLY A 257 29.41 10.18 24.08
N ASN A 258 29.76 10.08 22.80
CA ASN A 258 29.15 9.21 21.79
C ASN A 258 29.99 7.96 21.47
N ILE A 259 30.93 7.54 22.31
CA ILE A 259 31.86 6.45 21.95
C ILE A 259 31.17 5.08 21.76
N GLN A 260 30.03 4.85 22.41
CA GLN A 260 29.15 3.70 22.15
C GLN A 260 28.64 3.67 20.69
N GLY A 261 28.65 4.83 20.02
CA GLY A 261 28.39 5.00 18.59
C GLY A 261 29.29 4.16 17.69
N LEU A 262 30.47 3.75 18.19
CA LEU A 262 31.40 2.88 17.48
C LEU A 262 30.91 1.44 17.36
N ILE A 263 30.02 0.98 18.25
CA ILE A 263 29.52 -0.40 18.24
C ILE A 263 28.47 -0.56 17.13
N SER A 264 27.25 -0.04 17.33
CA SER A 264 26.12 -0.34 16.43
C SER A 264 25.13 0.82 16.23
N SER A 265 25.53 2.09 16.46
CA SER A 265 24.57 3.21 16.55
C SER A 265 24.93 4.48 15.77
N SER A 266 25.94 4.45 14.91
CA SER A 266 26.31 5.61 14.08
C SER A 266 26.22 5.32 12.59
N SER A 267 26.37 6.36 11.78
CA SER A 267 26.35 6.24 10.32
C SER A 267 27.58 5.47 9.78
N VAL A 268 28.67 5.47 10.54
CA VAL A 268 29.88 4.67 10.35
C VAL A 268 30.28 4.05 11.69
N ASP A 269 29.93 2.79 11.89
CA ASP A 269 30.32 2.01 13.07
C ASP A 269 31.08 0.74 12.67
N ALA A 270 31.67 0.09 13.67
CA ALA A 270 32.49 -1.10 13.48
C ALA A 270 31.68 -2.27 12.90
N ASP A 271 30.41 -2.40 13.29
CA ASP A 271 29.48 -3.39 12.75
C ASP A 271 29.35 -3.22 11.21
N LYS A 272 28.95 -2.02 10.74
CA LYS A 272 28.84 -1.73 9.29
C LYS A 272 30.14 -1.91 8.54
N ILE A 273 31.25 -1.45 9.10
CA ILE A 273 32.56 -1.58 8.47
C ILE A 273 32.92 -3.06 8.25
N ASP A 274 32.67 -3.92 9.23
CA ASP A 274 32.94 -5.36 9.07
C ASP A 274 31.96 -6.02 8.11
N TYR A 275 30.64 -5.94 8.37
CA TYR A 275 29.69 -6.74 7.59
C TYR A 275 29.66 -6.32 6.13
N VAL A 276 29.80 -5.03 5.79
CA VAL A 276 29.76 -4.58 4.39
C VAL A 276 30.90 -5.21 3.59
N ASN A 277 32.12 -5.18 4.13
CA ASN A 277 33.28 -5.78 3.46
C ASN A 277 33.20 -7.31 3.46
N ARG A 278 32.78 -7.91 4.57
CA ARG A 278 32.69 -9.37 4.73
C ARG A 278 31.62 -9.98 3.85
N ASP A 279 30.43 -9.40 3.83
CA ASP A 279 29.30 -9.87 3.03
C ASP A 279 29.56 -9.68 1.55
N ALA A 280 30.16 -8.54 1.15
CA ALA A 280 30.56 -8.31 -0.24
C ALA A 280 31.58 -9.36 -0.71
N ALA A 281 32.62 -9.61 0.09
CA ALA A 281 33.63 -10.62 -0.23
C ALA A 281 33.02 -12.04 -0.29
N ALA A 282 32.22 -12.42 0.70
CA ALA A 282 31.61 -13.74 0.76
C ALA A 282 30.57 -13.98 -0.36
N CYS A 283 29.84 -12.94 -0.78
CA CYS A 283 28.85 -13.05 -1.87
C CYS A 283 29.44 -12.80 -3.27
N GLY A 284 30.72 -12.43 -3.37
CA GLY A 284 31.35 -12.07 -4.64
C GLY A 284 30.77 -10.79 -5.26
N ILE A 285 30.29 -9.86 -4.44
CA ILE A 285 29.79 -8.56 -4.89
C ILE A 285 31.00 -7.62 -5.00
N PRO A 286 31.30 -7.06 -6.20
CA PRO A 286 32.51 -6.26 -6.44
C PRO A 286 32.33 -4.85 -5.86
N VAL A 287 32.34 -4.78 -4.54
CA VAL A 287 32.18 -3.59 -3.73
C VAL A 287 33.24 -3.68 -2.64
N GLY A 288 34.06 -2.63 -2.54
CA GLY A 288 35.09 -2.51 -1.52
C GLY A 288 35.01 -1.12 -0.91
N VAL A 289 35.23 -1.06 0.39
CA VAL A 289 35.27 0.20 1.13
C VAL A 289 36.70 0.39 1.62
N ASP A 290 37.37 1.49 1.23
CA ASP A 290 38.67 1.83 1.79
C ASP A 290 38.50 2.51 3.16
N VAL A 291 38.57 1.72 4.21
CA VAL A 291 38.43 2.19 5.59
C VAL A 291 39.71 2.76 6.20
N SER A 292 40.84 2.70 5.48
CA SER A 292 42.15 3.07 6.02
C SER A 292 42.19 4.53 6.48
N ARG A 293 41.56 5.43 5.72
CA ARG A 293 41.51 6.87 6.02
C ARG A 293 40.62 7.22 7.22
N VAL A 294 39.57 6.42 7.45
CA VAL A 294 38.69 6.58 8.62
C VAL A 294 39.48 6.27 9.89
N PHE A 295 40.29 5.22 9.90
CA PHE A 295 41.15 4.92 11.05
C PHE A 295 42.28 5.93 11.27
N LEU A 296 42.87 6.50 10.21
CA LEU A 296 44.05 7.37 10.37
C LEU A 296 43.78 8.76 10.96
N GLY A 297 42.54 9.25 10.91
CA GLY A 297 42.25 10.62 11.36
C GLY A 297 41.07 10.80 12.29
N SER A 298 40.42 9.72 12.71
CA SER A 298 39.36 9.81 13.72
C SER A 298 39.98 10.08 15.09
N ALA A 299 39.30 10.86 15.92
CA ALA A 299 39.83 11.35 17.18
C ALA A 299 38.76 11.47 18.25
N LEU A 300 39.20 11.40 19.51
CA LEU A 300 38.41 11.80 20.66
C LEU A 300 38.76 13.26 21.00
N LEU A 301 37.75 14.12 21.07
CA LEU A 301 37.92 15.56 21.25
C LEU A 301 37.21 16.01 22.53
N GLY A 302 37.83 16.93 23.27
CA GLY A 302 37.15 17.69 24.31
C GLY A 302 36.21 18.71 23.69
N ILE A 303 35.01 18.86 24.25
CA ILE A 303 34.02 19.82 23.77
C ILE A 303 33.36 20.55 24.94
N LYS A 304 33.10 21.85 24.77
CA LYS A 304 32.33 22.64 25.74
C LYS A 304 30.85 22.21 25.73
N PRO A 305 30.18 22.15 26.90
CA PRO A 305 28.79 21.68 27.01
C PRO A 305 27.78 22.42 26.11
N GLU A 306 28.00 23.72 25.89
CA GLU A 306 27.13 24.54 25.02
C GLU A 306 27.11 24.02 23.58
N LYS A 307 28.28 23.66 23.02
CA LYS A 307 28.40 23.13 21.66
C LYS A 307 27.92 21.67 21.58
N ALA A 308 28.18 20.87 22.62
CA ALA A 308 27.64 19.51 22.70
C ALA A 308 26.10 19.52 22.57
N LYS A 309 25.44 20.45 23.27
CA LYS A 309 23.98 20.65 23.19
C LYS A 309 23.52 21.11 21.79
N GLU A 310 24.23 22.02 21.16
CA GLU A 310 23.93 22.50 19.79
C GLU A 310 24.01 21.35 18.76
N LEU A 311 25.03 20.51 18.87
CA LEU A 311 25.25 19.34 18.02
C LEU A 311 24.30 18.17 18.35
N ARG A 312 23.31 18.37 19.24
CA ARG A 312 22.34 17.37 19.71
C ARG A 312 22.95 16.18 20.45
N PHE A 313 24.13 16.36 21.03
CA PHE A 313 24.73 15.46 22.01
C PHE A 313 24.27 15.88 23.43
N GLY A 314 24.32 14.96 24.39
CA GLY A 314 23.73 15.17 25.71
C GLY A 314 24.35 16.38 26.42
N GLY A 315 23.54 17.22 27.07
CA GLY A 315 23.97 18.53 27.59
C GLY A 315 25.09 18.55 28.65
N ASN A 316 25.54 17.38 29.12
CA ASN A 316 26.68 17.22 30.04
C ASN A 316 27.89 16.51 29.39
N ASP A 317 27.86 16.26 28.07
CA ASP A 317 28.97 15.61 27.37
C ASP A 317 30.19 16.52 27.36
N THR A 318 31.30 15.95 27.79
CA THR A 318 32.60 16.66 27.81
C THR A 318 33.52 16.19 26.69
N PHE A 319 33.27 15.02 26.10
CA PHE A 319 34.04 14.45 25.00
C PHE A 319 33.14 14.03 23.83
N ILE A 320 33.70 14.04 22.62
CA ILE A 320 33.06 13.55 21.40
C ILE A 320 34.08 12.79 20.55
N PHE A 321 33.71 11.59 20.13
CA PHE A 321 34.41 10.85 19.09
C PHE A 321 33.95 11.37 17.73
N ALA A 322 34.89 11.89 16.95
CA ALA A 322 34.64 12.46 15.63
C ALA A 322 35.47 11.72 14.56
N LEU A 323 34.80 11.45 13.44
CA LEU A 323 35.42 10.81 12.28
C LEU A 323 36.29 11.80 11.52
N ASN A 324 37.33 11.30 10.86
CA ASN A 324 38.17 12.09 9.97
C ASN A 324 37.37 12.60 8.75
N ALA A 325 37.36 13.92 8.49
CA ALA A 325 36.74 14.46 7.29
C ALA A 325 37.39 14.01 5.98
N SER A 326 38.70 13.72 5.97
CA SER A 326 39.35 13.17 4.77
C SER A 326 38.99 11.70 4.50
N GLY A 327 38.29 11.05 5.43
CA GLY A 327 37.65 9.74 5.24
C GLY A 327 36.20 9.82 4.79
N TRP A 328 35.70 10.99 4.34
CA TRP A 328 34.32 11.14 3.90
C TRP A 328 34.00 10.25 2.67
N ASP A 329 34.97 10.03 1.77
CA ASP A 329 34.81 9.13 0.62
C ASP A 329 34.38 7.72 1.08
N THR A 330 35.00 7.23 2.17
CA THR A 330 34.65 5.95 2.81
C THR A 330 33.20 5.90 3.27
N TYR A 331 32.65 7.02 3.72
CA TYR A 331 31.25 7.10 4.14
C TYR A 331 30.29 6.92 2.94
N ASP A 332 30.55 7.62 1.83
CA ASP A 332 29.76 7.45 0.60
C ASP A 332 29.92 6.03 0.03
N GLU A 333 31.14 5.47 0.09
CA GLU A 333 31.42 4.08 -0.28
C GLU A 333 30.62 3.09 0.57
N ILE A 334 30.59 3.21 1.90
CA ILE A 334 29.81 2.33 2.79
C ILE A 334 28.32 2.40 2.45
N ILE A 335 27.78 3.60 2.22
CA ILE A 335 26.35 3.72 1.93
C ILE A 335 26.02 3.11 0.56
N ARG A 336 26.79 3.41 -0.48
CA ARG A 336 26.60 2.80 -1.81
C ARG A 336 26.76 1.28 -1.76
N ALA A 337 27.77 0.81 -1.05
CA ALA A 337 28.05 -0.60 -0.82
C ALA A 337 26.86 -1.29 -0.15
N ARG A 338 26.38 -0.71 0.95
CA ARG A 338 25.21 -1.17 1.67
C ARG A 338 23.97 -1.18 0.78
N SER A 339 23.68 -0.11 0.05
CA SER A 339 22.57 -0.07 -0.91
C SER A 339 22.69 -1.21 -1.95
N MET A 340 23.88 -1.45 -2.49
CA MET A 340 24.13 -2.56 -3.41
C MET A 340 23.93 -3.94 -2.76
N LEU A 341 24.34 -4.13 -1.50
CA LEU A 341 24.14 -5.38 -0.75
C LEU A 341 22.67 -5.62 -0.41
N TYR A 342 21.93 -4.60 0.04
CA TYR A 342 20.48 -4.69 0.23
C TYR A 342 19.79 -5.08 -1.08
N GLN A 343 20.18 -4.45 -2.17
CA GLN A 343 19.63 -4.76 -3.48
C GLN A 343 19.98 -6.19 -3.95
N ARG A 344 21.26 -6.57 -3.93
CA ARG A 344 21.66 -7.82 -4.56
C ARG A 344 21.43 -9.01 -3.64
N VAL A 345 21.77 -8.87 -2.36
CA VAL A 345 21.86 -9.96 -1.40
C VAL A 345 20.67 -9.99 -0.45
N TYR A 346 20.52 -8.99 0.43
CA TYR A 346 19.56 -9.07 1.54
C TYR A 346 18.09 -9.08 1.07
N LEU A 347 17.77 -8.33 0.01
CA LEU A 347 16.42 -8.31 -0.57
C LEU A 347 16.26 -9.27 -1.76
N HIS A 348 17.20 -10.20 -1.97
CA HIS A 348 17.09 -11.17 -3.05
C HIS A 348 15.84 -12.02 -2.88
N SER A 349 15.01 -12.10 -3.93
CA SER A 349 13.69 -12.73 -3.81
C SER A 349 13.75 -14.19 -3.35
N PHE A 350 14.80 -14.93 -3.70
CA PHE A 350 14.95 -16.33 -3.30
C PHE A 350 15.34 -16.47 -1.81
N THR A 351 16.27 -15.64 -1.33
CA THR A 351 16.63 -15.58 0.10
C THR A 351 15.39 -15.23 0.93
N ARG A 352 14.66 -14.17 0.54
CA ARG A 352 13.43 -13.76 1.21
C ARG A 352 12.33 -14.83 1.18
N THR A 353 12.30 -15.66 0.13
CA THR A 353 11.39 -16.81 0.05
C THR A 353 11.74 -17.84 1.13
N ALA A 354 13.02 -18.17 1.27
CA ALA A 354 13.49 -19.10 2.28
C ALA A 354 13.22 -18.59 3.70
N GLU A 355 13.48 -17.31 3.96
CA GLU A 355 13.11 -16.67 5.23
C GLU A 355 11.61 -16.74 5.51
N ALA A 356 10.75 -16.48 4.52
CA ALA A 356 9.30 -16.54 4.69
C ALA A 356 8.80 -17.97 4.98
N ILE A 357 9.35 -18.98 4.30
CA ILE A 357 9.03 -20.39 4.56
C ILE A 357 9.49 -20.79 5.95
N PHE A 358 10.72 -20.42 6.33
CA PHE A 358 11.26 -20.69 7.64
C PHE A 358 10.41 -20.02 8.73
N ALA A 359 10.03 -18.77 8.53
CA ALA A 359 9.17 -18.04 9.44
C ALA A 359 7.80 -18.71 9.61
N ARG A 360 7.16 -19.14 8.50
CA ARG A 360 5.89 -19.89 8.57
C ARG A 360 6.07 -21.20 9.33
N ALA A 361 7.12 -21.97 9.04
CA ALA A 361 7.40 -23.23 9.71
C ALA A 361 7.61 -23.02 11.22
N LEU A 362 8.39 -22.01 11.61
CA LEU A 362 8.66 -21.69 13.01
C LEU A 362 7.39 -21.24 13.75
N ARG A 363 6.57 -20.39 13.15
CA ARG A 363 5.29 -19.93 13.73
C ARG A 363 4.28 -21.07 13.93
N LEU A 364 4.13 -21.92 12.92
CA LEU A 364 3.23 -23.08 13.02
C LEU A 364 3.73 -24.09 14.07
N ASN A 365 5.04 -24.16 14.30
CA ASN A 365 5.66 -25.01 15.30
C ASN A 365 5.83 -24.34 16.67
N ALA A 366 5.38 -23.09 16.85
CA ALA A 366 5.62 -22.33 18.09
C ALA A 366 5.06 -23.05 19.33
N GLY A 367 3.88 -23.67 19.22
CA GLY A 367 3.27 -24.44 20.31
C GLY A 367 4.00 -25.73 20.70
N ALA A 368 5.00 -26.17 19.93
CA ALA A 368 5.85 -27.31 20.27
C ALA A 368 7.12 -26.90 21.05
N VAL A 369 7.37 -25.60 21.19
CA VAL A 369 8.53 -25.04 21.90
C VAL A 369 8.05 -24.47 23.23
N ASN A 370 8.57 -24.99 24.35
CA ASN A 370 8.19 -24.50 25.68
C ASN A 370 8.67 -23.07 25.95
N ASP A 371 9.86 -22.71 25.44
CA ASP A 371 10.46 -21.37 25.60
C ASP A 371 11.41 -21.08 24.43
N ALA A 372 11.33 -19.88 23.87
CA ALA A 372 12.09 -19.47 22.70
C ALA A 372 13.60 -19.35 22.97
N LEU A 373 14.05 -19.22 24.23
CA LEU A 373 15.47 -19.29 24.58
C LEU A 373 16.06 -20.68 24.26
N HIS A 374 15.26 -21.76 24.25
CA HIS A 374 15.74 -23.06 23.80
C HIS A 374 16.10 -23.05 22.30
N ILE A 375 15.45 -22.22 21.49
CA ILE A 375 15.81 -22.03 20.08
C ILE A 375 17.17 -21.31 19.99
N TRP A 376 17.46 -20.37 20.89
CA TRP A 376 18.77 -19.73 20.97
C TRP A 376 19.89 -20.74 21.24
N ALA A 377 19.69 -21.76 22.07
CA ALA A 377 20.71 -22.78 22.31
C ALA A 377 21.06 -23.64 21.08
N LEU A 378 20.18 -23.68 20.06
CA LEU A 378 20.36 -24.50 18.87
C LEU A 378 21.29 -23.86 17.84
N THR A 379 21.68 -24.67 16.86
CA THR A 379 22.41 -24.27 15.66
C THR A 379 21.46 -24.19 14.46
N ASP A 380 21.92 -23.62 13.35
CA ASP A 380 21.14 -23.54 12.10
C ASP A 380 20.61 -24.93 11.67
N ASP A 381 21.49 -25.93 11.62
CA ASP A 381 21.12 -27.29 11.23
C ASP A 381 20.18 -27.95 12.26
N ALA A 382 20.45 -27.77 13.55
CA ALA A 382 19.65 -28.39 14.61
C ALA A 382 18.21 -27.86 14.67
N VAL A 383 18.00 -26.55 14.42
CA VAL A 383 16.64 -26.00 14.28
C VAL A 383 15.96 -26.58 13.06
N LEU A 384 16.65 -26.65 11.92
CA LEU A 384 16.06 -27.15 10.68
C LEU A 384 15.66 -28.64 10.81
N ASP A 385 16.53 -29.47 11.40
CA ASP A 385 16.26 -30.88 11.66
C ASP A 385 15.08 -31.07 12.62
N SER A 386 14.99 -30.25 13.66
CA SER A 386 13.85 -30.23 14.58
C SER A 386 12.53 -29.93 13.86
N LEU A 387 12.52 -28.94 12.96
CA LEU A 387 11.34 -28.60 12.17
C LEU A 387 10.97 -29.71 11.16
N VAL A 388 11.97 -30.36 10.54
CA VAL A 388 11.73 -31.52 9.67
C VAL A 388 11.08 -32.67 10.46
N GLY A 389 11.50 -32.88 11.71
CA GLY A 389 10.95 -33.88 12.62
C GLY A 389 9.60 -33.51 13.27
N SER A 390 9.03 -32.35 12.95
CA SER A 390 7.79 -31.88 13.56
C SER A 390 6.61 -32.83 13.28
N PRO A 391 5.73 -33.10 14.26
CA PRO A 391 4.51 -33.89 14.03
C PRO A 391 3.49 -33.14 13.14
N ILE A 392 3.66 -31.83 12.94
CA ILE A 392 2.80 -31.04 12.06
C ILE A 392 3.28 -31.25 10.62
N SER A 393 2.51 -31.99 9.82
CA SER A 393 2.87 -32.35 8.44
C SER A 393 3.23 -31.14 7.57
N GLU A 394 2.58 -29.99 7.78
CA GLU A 394 2.90 -28.76 7.04
C GLU A 394 4.29 -28.23 7.42
N VAL A 395 4.62 -28.18 8.71
CA VAL A 395 5.94 -27.74 9.21
C VAL A 395 7.04 -28.64 8.65
N ALA A 396 6.85 -29.96 8.75
CA ALA A 396 7.81 -30.93 8.23
C ALA A 396 8.04 -30.77 6.72
N SER A 397 6.97 -30.51 5.95
CA SER A 397 7.06 -30.27 4.51
C SER A 397 7.79 -28.97 4.16
N LEU A 398 7.49 -27.87 4.86
CA LEU A 398 8.16 -26.58 4.69
C LEU A 398 9.66 -26.67 5.02
N ALA A 399 10.01 -27.33 6.13
CA ALA A 399 11.39 -27.51 6.55
C ALA A 399 12.17 -28.44 5.59
N SER A 400 11.54 -29.52 5.12
CA SER A 400 12.13 -30.39 4.10
C SER A 400 12.36 -29.65 2.78
N SER A 401 11.43 -28.76 2.40
CA SER A 401 11.58 -27.89 1.23
C SER A 401 12.81 -26.98 1.34
N LEU A 402 13.06 -26.39 2.52
CA LEU A 402 14.26 -25.60 2.78
C LEU A 402 15.54 -26.45 2.70
N ARG A 403 15.55 -27.60 3.40
CA ARG A 403 16.72 -28.50 3.47
C ARG A 403 17.09 -29.06 2.10
N ASP A 404 16.10 -29.54 1.36
CA ASP A 404 16.29 -30.24 0.07
C ASP A 404 16.24 -29.26 -1.12
N ARG A 405 16.17 -27.95 -0.84
CA ARG A 405 16.11 -26.83 -1.80
C ARG A 405 14.96 -26.96 -2.80
N GLN A 406 13.85 -27.58 -2.40
CA GLN A 406 12.61 -27.70 -3.19
C GLN A 406 11.73 -26.47 -3.01
N MET A 407 12.22 -25.32 -3.46
CA MET A 407 11.63 -24.02 -3.14
C MET A 407 10.41 -23.68 -4.00
N PRO A 408 9.39 -23.02 -3.43
CA PRO A 408 8.26 -22.51 -4.19
C PRO A 408 8.71 -21.41 -5.17
N LYS A 409 7.91 -21.22 -6.21
CA LYS A 409 8.15 -20.23 -7.27
C LYS A 409 7.17 -19.07 -7.14
N LYS A 410 7.54 -17.93 -7.75
CA LYS A 410 6.71 -16.73 -7.77
C LYS A 410 5.40 -17.03 -8.51
N ALA A 411 4.29 -17.02 -7.77
CA ALA A 411 2.95 -17.16 -8.30
C ALA A 411 2.32 -15.79 -8.55
N CYS A 412 2.49 -14.84 -7.64
CA CYS A 412 1.97 -13.48 -7.79
C CYS A 412 3.01 -12.43 -7.38
N ALA A 413 2.90 -11.21 -7.90
CA ALA A 413 3.71 -10.06 -7.51
C ALA A 413 2.78 -8.95 -6.98
N LEU A 414 3.22 -8.28 -5.92
CA LEU A 414 2.46 -7.25 -5.20
C LEU A 414 3.26 -5.95 -5.24
N GLY A 415 2.64 -4.83 -5.58
CA GLY A 415 3.31 -3.52 -5.55
C GLY A 415 2.39 -2.42 -6.05
N THR A 416 2.69 -1.18 -5.70
CA THR A 416 1.87 -0.01 -6.10
C THR A 416 1.73 0.10 -7.61
N ALA A 417 2.84 -0.08 -8.34
CA ALA A 417 2.85 -0.09 -9.81
C ALA A 417 2.12 -1.29 -10.45
N LEU A 418 1.68 -2.27 -9.66
CA LEU A 418 0.90 -3.42 -10.11
C LEU A 418 -0.59 -3.25 -9.79
N VAL A 419 -1.00 -2.14 -9.17
CA VAL A 419 -2.41 -1.79 -8.96
C VAL A 419 -2.94 -1.13 -10.22
N ALA A 420 -4.06 -1.65 -10.73
CA ALA A 420 -4.78 -1.10 -11.86
C ALA A 420 -6.12 -0.50 -11.38
N THR A 421 -6.52 0.60 -12.00
CA THR A 421 -7.86 1.18 -11.80
C THR A 421 -8.91 0.32 -12.49
N ILE A 422 -10.11 0.24 -11.90
CA ILE A 422 -11.22 -0.52 -12.50
C ILE A 422 -11.71 0.15 -13.77
N ALA A 423 -11.70 1.49 -13.77
CA ALA A 423 -12.04 2.29 -14.94
C ALA A 423 -10.88 3.13 -15.44
N PRO A 424 -10.86 3.41 -16.75
CA PRO A 424 -9.89 4.29 -17.38
C PRO A 424 -10.23 5.76 -17.09
N ILE A 425 -9.97 6.23 -15.86
CA ILE A 425 -10.43 7.56 -15.41
C ILE A 425 -9.90 8.71 -16.28
N ALA A 426 -8.68 8.56 -16.81
CA ALA A 426 -8.09 9.55 -17.70
C ALA A 426 -8.75 9.60 -19.09
N ASP A 427 -9.50 8.56 -19.44
CA ASP A 427 -10.31 8.49 -20.65
C ASP A 427 -11.75 8.97 -20.39
N ILE A 428 -12.25 8.87 -19.15
CA ILE A 428 -13.54 9.44 -18.72
C ILE A 428 -13.45 10.97 -18.62
N PHE A 429 -12.39 11.50 -17.99
CA PHE A 429 -12.17 12.93 -17.82
C PHE A 429 -10.86 13.38 -18.50
N PRO A 430 -10.80 13.39 -19.84
CA PRO A 430 -9.59 13.73 -20.58
C PRO A 430 -9.08 15.15 -20.27
N ASP A 431 -10.00 16.10 -20.06
CA ASP A 431 -9.67 17.49 -19.74
C ASP A 431 -9.08 17.66 -18.33
N VAL A 432 -9.21 16.64 -17.49
CA VAL A 432 -8.69 16.63 -16.11
C VAL A 432 -7.34 15.93 -16.03
N PHE A 433 -7.18 14.79 -16.71
CA PHE A 433 -6.03 13.90 -16.51
C PHE A 433 -5.07 13.78 -17.71
N ARG A 434 -5.41 14.28 -18.92
CA ARG A 434 -4.52 14.20 -20.10
C ARG A 434 -3.82 15.52 -20.42
N GLY A 435 -2.50 15.49 -20.62
CA GLY A 435 -1.67 16.63 -21.00
C GLY A 435 -0.32 16.67 -20.28
N PRO A 436 0.66 17.49 -20.73
CA PRO A 436 2.01 17.57 -20.13
C PRO A 436 1.98 17.92 -18.63
N ASP A 437 1.10 18.86 -18.25
CA ASP A 437 0.92 19.32 -16.87
C ASP A 437 -0.14 18.54 -16.08
N ARG A 438 -0.57 17.37 -16.57
CA ARG A 438 -1.69 16.58 -15.99
C ARG A 438 -1.30 15.17 -15.52
N ILE A 439 -0.04 14.77 -15.74
CA ILE A 439 0.54 13.50 -15.27
C ILE A 439 0.57 13.44 -13.73
N THR A 440 0.86 14.56 -13.07
CA THR A 440 0.96 14.64 -11.61
C THR A 440 -0.37 14.34 -10.93
N SER A 441 -1.48 14.87 -11.44
CA SER A 441 -2.82 14.64 -10.89
C SER A 441 -3.27 13.19 -11.04
N TYR A 442 -2.97 12.56 -12.18
CA TYR A 442 -3.26 11.14 -12.39
C TYR A 442 -2.41 10.24 -11.49
N ARG A 443 -1.11 10.56 -11.35
CA ARG A 443 -0.22 9.82 -10.45
C ARG A 443 -0.66 9.96 -8.99
N SER A 444 -0.99 11.16 -8.54
CA SER A 444 -1.54 11.42 -7.20
C SER A 444 -2.81 10.62 -6.93
N PHE A 445 -3.72 10.55 -7.92
CA PHE A 445 -4.93 9.73 -7.84
C PHE A 445 -4.61 8.23 -7.67
N VAL A 446 -3.73 7.68 -8.52
CA VAL A 446 -3.32 6.26 -8.43
C VAL A 446 -2.61 5.97 -7.12
N ASP A 447 -1.73 6.86 -6.67
CA ASP A 447 -1.00 6.71 -5.40
C ASP A 447 -1.98 6.70 -4.21
N GLN A 448 -3.04 7.51 -4.22
CA GLN A 448 -4.06 7.47 -3.16
C GLN A 448 -4.84 6.14 -3.09
N ILE A 449 -5.02 5.46 -4.23
CA ILE A 449 -5.65 4.13 -4.30
C ILE A 449 -4.66 3.04 -3.86
N ALA A 450 -3.41 3.12 -4.31
CA ALA A 450 -2.41 2.07 -4.13
C ALA A 450 -1.68 2.12 -2.78
N GLU A 451 -1.56 3.29 -2.14
CA GLU A 451 -0.80 3.47 -0.90
C GLU A 451 -1.38 2.68 0.29
N PRO A 452 -2.70 2.65 0.55
CA PRO A 452 -3.27 1.80 1.60
C PRO A 452 -3.00 0.30 1.38
N PHE A 453 -3.03 -0.13 0.11
CA PHE A 453 -2.63 -1.49 -0.26
C PHE A 453 -1.15 -1.73 0.08
N ARG A 454 -0.26 -0.83 -0.34
CA ARG A 454 1.17 -0.92 -0.02
C ARG A 454 1.41 -1.02 1.48
N GLN A 455 0.75 -0.17 2.27
CA GLN A 455 0.89 -0.12 3.73
C GLN A 455 0.51 -1.45 4.39
N LYS A 456 -0.62 -2.08 4.00
CA LYS A 456 -1.03 -3.41 4.52
C LYS A 456 0.00 -4.51 4.28
N PHE A 457 0.79 -4.40 3.22
CA PHE A 457 1.80 -5.38 2.83
C PHE A 457 3.23 -4.95 3.12
N THR A 458 3.45 -3.83 3.83
CA THR A 458 4.80 -3.36 4.21
C THR A 458 5.19 -3.90 5.58
N ARG A 459 6.48 -4.26 5.75
CA ARG A 459 7.01 -4.92 6.96
C ARG A 459 6.87 -4.15 8.29
N ASP A 460 6.62 -2.84 8.29
CA ASP A 460 6.92 -1.96 9.45
C ASP A 460 5.74 -1.10 9.96
N LEU A 461 4.49 -1.50 9.71
CA LEU A 461 3.30 -0.72 10.10
C LEU A 461 2.30 -1.51 10.96
N SER A 462 1.57 -0.82 11.84
CA SER A 462 0.42 -1.35 12.58
C SER A 462 -0.77 -1.59 11.63
N GLY A 463 -1.50 -2.70 11.82
CA GLY A 463 -2.58 -3.11 10.90
C GLY A 463 -2.14 -3.94 9.69
N GLN A 464 -0.97 -4.58 9.79
CA GLN A 464 -0.48 -5.55 8.79
C GLN A 464 -1.47 -6.70 8.55
N ILE A 465 -1.43 -7.21 7.32
CA ILE A 465 -2.04 -8.52 7.05
C ILE A 465 -1.27 -9.58 7.83
N ASP A 466 -1.99 -10.34 8.65
CA ASP A 466 -1.46 -11.59 9.17
C ASP A 466 -1.17 -12.51 7.98
N SER A 467 0.13 -12.70 7.71
CA SER A 467 0.62 -13.49 6.58
C SER A 467 0.01 -14.90 6.59
N VAL A 468 -0.18 -15.52 7.76
CA VAL A 468 -0.74 -16.87 7.87
C VAL A 468 -2.21 -16.89 7.43
N THR A 469 -3.03 -15.96 7.95
CA THR A 469 -4.44 -15.81 7.56
C THR A 469 -4.59 -15.52 6.07
N PHE A 470 -3.74 -14.66 5.50
CA PHE A 470 -3.76 -14.36 4.08
C PHE A 470 -3.35 -15.56 3.23
N GLU A 471 -2.23 -16.21 3.55
CA GLU A 471 -1.74 -17.41 2.87
C GLU A 471 -2.81 -18.53 2.91
N ASN A 472 -3.47 -18.73 4.05
CA ASN A 472 -4.55 -19.70 4.21
C ASN A 472 -5.79 -19.33 3.38
N SER A 473 -6.11 -18.04 3.28
CA SER A 473 -7.19 -17.54 2.41
C SER A 473 -6.88 -17.80 0.93
N VAL A 474 -5.63 -17.58 0.52
CA VAL A 474 -5.15 -17.89 -0.83
C VAL A 474 -5.18 -19.40 -1.10
N ILE A 475 -4.76 -20.23 -0.14
CA ILE A 475 -4.84 -21.69 -0.25
C ILE A 475 -6.29 -22.14 -0.45
N LYS A 476 -7.20 -21.66 0.41
CA LYS A 476 -8.63 -22.00 0.34
C LYS A 476 -9.24 -21.60 -1.00
N GLU A 477 -8.92 -20.40 -1.49
CA GLU A 477 -9.42 -19.92 -2.79
C GLU A 477 -8.80 -20.68 -3.97
N ALA A 478 -7.51 -21.02 -3.91
CA ALA A 478 -6.83 -21.82 -4.92
C ALA A 478 -7.44 -23.23 -5.03
N VAL A 479 -7.77 -23.85 -3.89
CA VAL A 479 -8.48 -25.13 -3.85
C VAL A 479 -9.88 -25.00 -4.46
N ARG A 480 -10.64 -23.95 -4.12
CA ARG A 480 -11.94 -23.66 -4.74
C ARG A 480 -11.82 -23.52 -6.27
N ILE A 481 -10.83 -22.77 -6.75
CA ILE A 481 -10.58 -22.58 -8.19
C ILE A 481 -10.25 -23.93 -8.86
N ARG A 482 -9.37 -24.73 -8.27
CA ARG A 482 -9.06 -26.07 -8.78
C ARG A 482 -10.31 -26.94 -8.90
N ASP A 483 -11.19 -26.93 -7.90
CA ASP A 483 -12.40 -27.74 -7.90
C ASP A 483 -13.39 -27.28 -8.97
N VAL A 484 -13.55 -25.96 -9.15
CA VAL A 484 -14.35 -25.39 -10.25
C VAL A 484 -13.81 -25.84 -11.61
N LEU A 485 -12.51 -25.72 -11.83
CA LEU A 485 -11.85 -26.13 -13.08
C LEU A 485 -11.99 -27.65 -13.32
N SER A 486 -11.83 -28.46 -12.28
CA SER A 486 -12.00 -29.91 -12.35
C SER A 486 -13.43 -30.29 -12.73
N ASN A 487 -14.43 -29.64 -12.14
CA ASN A 487 -15.85 -29.86 -12.45
C ASN A 487 -16.21 -29.38 -13.87
N ALA A 488 -15.51 -28.37 -14.39
CA ALA A 488 -15.62 -27.93 -15.77
C ALA A 488 -14.91 -28.84 -16.78
N GLY A 489 -14.24 -29.91 -16.32
CA GLY A 489 -13.57 -30.90 -17.18
C GLY A 489 -12.14 -30.54 -17.59
N ASN A 490 -11.52 -29.54 -16.97
CA ASN A 490 -10.12 -29.19 -17.23
C ASN A 490 -9.19 -30.27 -16.65
N LYS A 491 -8.43 -30.95 -17.53
CA LYS A 491 -7.51 -32.05 -17.17
C LYS A 491 -6.12 -31.59 -16.73
N GLN A 492 -5.80 -30.30 -16.85
CA GLN A 492 -4.50 -29.72 -16.50
C GLN A 492 -4.45 -29.17 -15.07
N VAL A 493 -5.45 -29.48 -14.24
CA VAL A 493 -5.46 -29.07 -12.83
C VAL A 493 -4.46 -29.88 -12.00
N PRO A 494 -3.80 -29.28 -11.00
CA PRO A 494 -2.86 -29.99 -10.14
C PRO A 494 -3.52 -31.14 -9.37
N THR A 495 -2.89 -32.31 -9.41
CA THR A 495 -3.27 -33.47 -8.58
C THR A 495 -2.61 -33.36 -7.20
N GLY A 496 -3.40 -33.44 -6.13
CA GLY A 496 -2.92 -33.38 -4.74
C GLY A 496 -3.42 -32.15 -3.97
N GLN A 497 -3.03 -32.05 -2.70
CA GLN A 497 -3.29 -30.86 -1.88
C GLN A 497 -2.23 -29.80 -2.11
N LEU A 498 -2.63 -28.53 -2.09
CA LEU A 498 -1.71 -27.40 -2.09
C LEU A 498 -0.98 -27.39 -0.74
N SER A 499 0.30 -27.74 -0.75
CA SER A 499 1.09 -27.97 0.47
C SER A 499 1.35 -26.70 1.26
N HIS A 500 1.59 -25.58 0.58
CA HIS A 500 1.89 -24.30 1.21
C HIS A 500 1.81 -23.13 0.22
N VAL A 501 1.57 -21.93 0.76
CA VAL A 501 1.72 -20.63 0.08
C VAL A 501 2.49 -19.73 1.04
N ALA A 502 3.44 -18.94 0.53
CA ALA A 502 4.22 -18.02 1.35
C ALA A 502 4.16 -16.59 0.79
N LEU A 503 3.87 -15.62 1.65
CA LEU A 503 3.83 -14.20 1.35
C LEU A 503 5.19 -13.57 1.70
N ILE A 504 5.85 -13.04 0.66
CA ILE A 504 6.97 -12.13 0.80
C ILE A 504 6.39 -10.72 0.78
N THR A 505 6.38 -10.06 1.93
CA THR A 505 5.89 -8.68 2.09
C THR A 505 6.70 -7.68 1.26
N ILE A 506 6.15 -6.49 1.03
CA ILE A 506 6.88 -5.36 0.48
C ILE A 506 7.91 -4.93 1.53
N ALA A 507 9.17 -4.80 1.13
CA ALA A 507 10.21 -4.32 2.03
C ALA A 507 9.91 -2.86 2.39
N GLY A 508 9.68 -2.61 3.68
CA GLY A 508 9.75 -1.27 4.24
C GLY A 508 11.22 -0.90 4.43
N LEU A 509 11.54 0.37 4.24
CA LEU A 509 12.87 0.90 4.55
C LEU A 509 12.75 1.72 5.81
N ASP A 510 13.53 1.35 6.81
CA ASP A 510 13.65 2.08 8.05
C ASP A 510 14.61 3.25 7.80
N HIS A 511 14.05 4.45 7.62
CA HIS A 511 14.82 5.68 7.43
C HIS A 511 15.37 6.16 8.77
N LYS A 512 16.41 5.51 9.27
CA LYS A 512 17.16 6.09 10.40
C LYS A 512 18.03 7.23 9.89
N ASN A 513 17.73 8.45 10.33
CA ASN A 513 18.63 9.60 10.20
C ASN A 513 19.91 9.29 11.00
N SER A 514 20.93 8.74 10.34
CA SER A 514 22.23 8.54 10.96
C SER A 514 23.15 9.67 10.54
N ASP A 515 23.26 10.70 11.39
CA ASP A 515 24.33 11.70 11.32
C ASP A 515 25.47 11.27 12.26
N ALA A 516 26.72 11.45 11.85
CA ALA A 516 27.90 11.24 12.68
C ALA A 516 28.72 12.55 12.79
N PRO A 517 29.42 12.79 13.92
CA PRO A 517 30.34 13.90 14.04
C PRO A 517 31.55 13.69 13.14
N VAL A 518 31.90 14.71 12.37
CA VAL A 518 33.06 14.74 11.49
C VAL A 518 33.95 15.91 11.90
N PHE A 519 35.25 15.66 12.05
CA PHE A 519 36.22 16.68 12.39
C PHE A 519 37.02 17.11 11.16
N GLN A 520 37.00 18.41 10.85
CA GLN A 520 37.71 19.00 9.73
C GLN A 520 38.26 20.39 10.09
N HIS A 521 39.55 20.65 9.82
CA HIS A 521 40.18 21.97 9.98
C HIS A 521 39.88 22.67 11.32
N GLY A 522 39.82 21.92 12.43
CA GLY A 522 39.58 22.51 13.75
C GLY A 522 38.11 22.74 14.09
N GLU A 523 37.15 22.27 13.27
CA GLU A 523 35.72 22.33 13.54
C GLU A 523 35.06 20.94 13.53
N VAL A 524 33.98 20.79 14.30
CA VAL A 524 33.14 19.59 14.30
C VAL A 524 31.84 19.88 13.54
N LEU A 525 31.61 19.09 12.48
CA LEU A 525 30.46 19.17 11.59
C LEU A 525 29.59 17.92 11.74
N SER A 526 28.35 17.98 11.26
CA SER A 526 27.53 16.79 11.04
C SER A 526 27.80 16.21 9.65
N SER A 527 27.86 14.89 9.52
CA SER A 527 27.99 14.20 8.22
C SER A 527 26.92 14.61 7.20
N GLY A 528 25.71 14.97 7.65
CA GLY A 528 24.63 15.45 6.78
C GLY A 528 24.88 16.84 6.17
N GLN A 529 25.83 17.62 6.69
CA GLN A 529 26.24 18.90 6.11
C GLN A 529 27.24 18.73 4.95
N LEU A 530 27.91 17.58 4.89
CA LEU A 530 28.91 17.27 3.87
C LEU A 530 28.32 16.51 2.67
N THR A 531 27.20 15.80 2.86
CA THR A 531 26.65 14.92 1.83
C THR A 531 25.11 14.94 1.83
N ASN A 532 24.50 14.82 0.65
CA ASN A 532 23.04 14.77 0.47
C ASN A 532 22.54 13.35 0.14
N VAL A 533 23.15 12.33 0.75
CA VAL A 533 23.03 10.90 0.38
C VAL A 533 21.60 10.34 0.49
N ARG A 534 20.68 11.07 1.13
CA ARG A 534 19.23 10.78 1.13
C ARG A 534 18.70 10.45 -0.28
N GLY A 535 19.11 11.24 -1.29
CA GLY A 535 18.62 11.07 -2.66
C GLY A 535 19.02 9.78 -3.40
N VAL A 536 20.13 9.14 -3.01
CA VAL A 536 20.60 7.88 -3.64
C VAL A 536 19.90 6.66 -3.04
N SER A 537 19.63 6.69 -1.73
CA SER A 537 18.74 5.72 -1.07
C SER A 537 17.36 5.81 -1.72
N ASP A 538 16.74 6.98 -1.70
CA ASP A 538 15.36 7.18 -2.18
C ASP A 538 15.15 6.74 -3.66
N ALA A 539 16.16 6.90 -4.52
CA ALA A 539 16.12 6.45 -5.92
C ALA A 539 16.26 4.93 -6.06
N SER A 540 17.14 4.28 -5.29
CA SER A 540 17.24 2.82 -5.18
C SER A 540 15.94 2.19 -4.65
N ASP A 541 15.28 2.91 -3.75
CA ASP A 541 14.12 2.47 -2.98
C ASP A 541 12.84 2.45 -3.82
N HIS A 542 12.73 3.32 -4.83
CA HIS A 542 11.68 3.26 -5.84
C HIS A 542 11.69 1.95 -6.65
N PHE A 543 12.85 1.31 -6.84
CA PHE A 543 12.95 0.12 -7.70
C PHE A 543 12.43 -1.17 -7.06
N ARG A 544 12.18 -1.22 -5.73
CA ARG A 544 12.06 -2.50 -5.00
C ARG A 544 10.92 -2.58 -3.97
N GLN A 545 9.81 -1.90 -4.24
CA GLN A 545 8.57 -2.04 -3.47
C GLN A 545 7.68 -3.19 -3.98
N ILE A 546 8.28 -4.36 -4.22
CA ILE A 546 7.56 -5.53 -4.75
C ILE A 546 7.58 -6.67 -3.74
N GLY A 547 6.38 -7.08 -3.30
CA GLY A 547 6.13 -8.32 -2.59
C GLY A 547 5.82 -9.45 -3.56
N TYR A 548 5.83 -10.69 -3.08
CA TYR A 548 5.51 -11.87 -3.88
C TYR A 548 4.66 -12.85 -3.10
N VAL A 549 3.78 -13.56 -3.81
CA VAL A 549 3.15 -14.77 -3.30
C VAL A 549 3.83 -15.96 -3.97
N MET A 550 4.32 -16.89 -3.16
CA MET A 550 5.10 -18.04 -3.57
C MET A 550 4.25 -19.30 -3.48
N ALA A 551 4.33 -20.18 -4.47
CA ALA A 551 3.60 -21.45 -4.51
C ALA A 551 4.40 -22.57 -5.19
N PRO A 552 4.04 -23.86 -4.96
CA PRO A 552 4.55 -24.99 -5.72
C PRO A 552 4.40 -24.77 -7.24
N SER A 553 5.35 -25.28 -8.01
CA SER A 553 5.47 -24.98 -9.45
C SER A 553 4.22 -25.29 -10.26
N ASN A 554 3.52 -26.38 -9.94
CA ASN A 554 2.29 -26.80 -10.61
C ASN A 554 1.05 -25.98 -10.20
N TRP A 555 1.11 -25.22 -9.11
CA TRP A 555 -0.03 -24.43 -8.61
C TRP A 555 0.05 -22.94 -8.94
N ARG A 556 1.12 -22.47 -9.59
CA ARG A 556 1.44 -21.04 -9.71
C ARG A 556 0.34 -20.23 -10.37
N GLU A 557 -0.21 -20.69 -11.48
CA GLU A 557 -1.24 -19.98 -12.25
C GLU A 557 -2.54 -19.90 -11.45
N ILE A 558 -2.98 -21.01 -10.85
CA ILE A 558 -4.16 -21.07 -9.98
C ILE A 558 -3.98 -20.15 -8.76
N VAL A 559 -2.82 -20.22 -8.09
CA VAL A 559 -2.52 -19.37 -6.93
C VAL A 559 -2.45 -17.90 -7.32
N SER A 560 -2.01 -17.56 -8.54
CA SER A 560 -2.05 -16.18 -9.01
C SER A 560 -3.48 -15.66 -9.14
N VAL A 561 -4.41 -16.45 -9.68
CA VAL A 561 -5.82 -16.08 -9.79
C VAL A 561 -6.46 -16.01 -8.40
N ALA A 562 -6.18 -16.99 -7.54
CA ALA A 562 -6.63 -17.01 -6.14
C ALA A 562 -6.17 -15.78 -5.36
N THR A 563 -4.88 -15.43 -5.48
CA THR A 563 -4.29 -14.25 -4.85
C THR A 563 -5.01 -13.00 -5.30
N ARG A 564 -5.25 -12.84 -6.60
CA ARG A 564 -5.98 -11.69 -7.15
C ARG A 564 -7.41 -11.61 -6.60
N ALA A 565 -8.12 -12.72 -6.47
CA ALA A 565 -9.47 -12.76 -5.90
C ALA A 565 -9.48 -12.44 -4.39
N VAL A 566 -8.56 -12.99 -3.60
CA VAL A 566 -8.43 -12.71 -2.16
C VAL A 566 -8.12 -11.24 -1.92
N LEU A 567 -7.16 -10.68 -2.67
CA LEU A 567 -6.82 -9.25 -2.58
C LEU A 567 -7.99 -8.34 -2.92
N TYR A 568 -8.74 -8.68 -3.96
CA TYR A 568 -9.93 -7.94 -4.34
C TYR A 568 -10.95 -7.90 -3.18
N ARG A 569 -11.21 -9.05 -2.54
CA ARG A 569 -12.14 -9.12 -1.39
C ARG A 569 -11.65 -8.32 -0.18
N LEU A 570 -10.36 -8.44 0.16
CA LEU A 570 -9.76 -7.66 1.24
C LEU A 570 -9.84 -6.15 0.99
N SER A 571 -9.83 -5.72 -0.29
CA SER A 571 -9.97 -4.31 -0.63
C SER A 571 -11.39 -3.76 -0.48
N LEU A 572 -12.40 -4.62 -0.41
CA LEU A 572 -13.80 -4.19 -0.17
C LEU A 572 -14.00 -3.64 1.26
N GLU A 573 -13.12 -4.00 2.20
CA GLU A 573 -13.13 -3.53 3.59
C GLU A 573 -12.66 -2.08 3.76
N PHE A 574 -12.02 -1.49 2.75
CA PHE A 574 -11.53 -0.12 2.84
C PHE A 574 -12.66 0.90 2.66
N ASP A 575 -12.67 1.91 3.53
CA ASP A 575 -13.56 3.05 3.43
C ASP A 575 -13.25 3.92 2.21
N SER A 576 -14.27 4.66 1.76
CA SER A 576 -14.13 5.62 0.67
C SER A 576 -13.48 6.91 1.18
N THR A 577 -12.57 7.50 0.39
CA THR A 577 -11.92 8.78 0.71
C THR A 577 -12.19 9.82 -0.35
N LYS A 578 -12.26 11.09 0.05
CA LYS A 578 -12.39 12.19 -0.91
C LYS A 578 -11.08 12.41 -1.65
N PHE A 579 -11.19 12.61 -2.96
CA PHE A 579 -10.11 13.10 -3.81
C PHE A 579 -10.54 14.45 -4.38
N SER A 580 -9.77 15.49 -4.09
CA SER A 580 -9.92 16.83 -4.65
C SER A 580 -8.79 17.13 -5.61
N ILE A 581 -9.13 17.82 -6.69
CA ILE A 581 -8.15 18.37 -7.62
C ILE A 581 -8.08 19.87 -7.33
N ASP A 582 -7.19 20.27 -6.42
CA ASP A 582 -7.11 21.65 -5.90
C ASP A 582 -6.16 22.57 -6.72
N ASP A 583 -5.39 22.01 -7.66
CA ASP A 583 -4.26 22.72 -8.28
C ASP A 583 -4.61 23.66 -9.45
N LYS A 584 -5.88 23.85 -9.83
CA LYS A 584 -6.23 24.64 -11.04
C LYS A 584 -7.44 25.58 -10.84
N PRO A 585 -7.26 26.91 -10.99
CA PRO A 585 -8.35 27.92 -10.84
C PRO A 585 -9.46 27.84 -11.90
N GLU A 586 -9.20 27.19 -13.04
CA GLU A 586 -10.07 27.21 -14.23
C GLU A 586 -11.10 26.07 -14.27
N LEU A 587 -10.90 25.02 -13.45
CA LEU A 587 -11.84 23.92 -13.30
C LEU A 587 -12.63 24.15 -12.02
N GLU A 588 -13.96 24.17 -12.10
CA GLU A 588 -14.78 24.04 -10.90
C GLU A 588 -14.27 22.87 -10.06
N LYS A 589 -14.15 23.06 -8.74
CA LYS A 589 -13.62 22.05 -7.81
C LYS A 589 -14.30 20.71 -8.07
N LEU A 590 -13.56 19.78 -8.65
CA LEU A 590 -14.00 18.41 -8.89
C LEU A 590 -13.60 17.59 -7.67
N GLU A 591 -14.61 17.23 -6.88
CA GLU A 591 -14.48 16.30 -5.77
C GLU A 591 -15.08 14.95 -6.16
N PHE A 592 -14.29 13.89 -5.98
CA PHE A 592 -14.73 12.52 -6.19
C PHE A 592 -14.65 11.74 -4.87
N LEU A 593 -15.54 10.77 -4.70
CA LEU A 593 -15.36 9.72 -3.70
C LEU A 593 -14.55 8.59 -4.35
N VAL A 594 -13.45 8.21 -3.73
CA VAL A 594 -12.56 7.15 -4.20
C VAL A 594 -12.66 5.98 -3.24
N ARG A 595 -13.12 4.85 -3.74
CA ARG A 595 -13.05 3.57 -3.05
C ARG A 595 -11.73 2.90 -3.41
N ARG A 596 -11.01 2.44 -2.40
CA ARG A 596 -9.67 1.87 -2.55
C ARG A 596 -9.76 0.39 -2.94
N LEU A 597 -10.28 0.11 -4.13
CA LEU A 597 -10.33 -1.26 -4.64
C LEU A 597 -9.00 -1.63 -5.30
N THR A 598 -8.49 -2.80 -4.98
CA THR A 598 -7.23 -3.28 -5.54
C THR A 598 -7.50 -4.34 -6.59
N VAL A 599 -7.20 -4.03 -7.85
CA VAL A 599 -7.11 -5.02 -8.92
C VAL A 599 -5.67 -5.09 -9.39
N LEU A 600 -5.09 -6.29 -9.42
CA LEU A 600 -3.74 -6.48 -9.93
C LEU A 600 -3.70 -6.43 -11.46
N ASP A 601 -2.74 -5.69 -12.02
CA ASP A 601 -2.34 -5.75 -13.43
C ASP A 601 -1.68 -7.10 -13.71
N MET A 602 -2.43 -8.00 -14.34
CA MET A 602 -1.95 -9.35 -14.63
C MET A 602 -0.80 -9.38 -15.64
N ASP A 603 -0.71 -8.41 -16.55
CA ASP A 603 0.44 -8.33 -17.47
C ASP A 603 1.70 -7.91 -16.70
N GLY A 604 1.56 -6.96 -15.76
CA GLY A 604 2.60 -6.58 -14.81
C GLY A 604 3.04 -7.73 -13.92
N VAL A 605 2.08 -8.49 -13.38
CA VAL A 605 2.35 -9.71 -12.60
C VAL A 605 3.12 -10.72 -13.44
N HIS A 606 2.64 -11.04 -14.65
CA HIS A 606 3.30 -11.97 -15.57
C HIS A 606 4.75 -11.55 -15.86
N ARG A 607 5.01 -10.27 -16.17
CA ARG A 607 6.38 -9.74 -16.40
C ARG A 607 7.30 -9.93 -15.19
N ARG A 608 6.76 -9.91 -13.97
CA ARG A 608 7.52 -10.01 -12.71
C ARG A 608 7.69 -11.44 -12.21
N THR A 609 6.76 -12.34 -12.53
CA THR A 609 6.74 -13.72 -12.02
C THR A 609 7.18 -14.74 -13.06
N GLY A 610 7.03 -14.46 -14.35
CA GLY A 610 7.23 -15.44 -15.42
C GLY A 610 6.20 -16.58 -15.36
N LEU A 611 4.93 -16.25 -15.07
CA LEU A 611 3.81 -17.18 -15.23
C LEU A 611 3.61 -17.54 -16.71
N ASP A 612 3.03 -18.69 -17.02
CA ASP A 612 2.63 -18.98 -18.39
C ASP A 612 1.37 -18.19 -18.76
N ARG A 613 1.50 -17.23 -19.70
CA ARG A 613 0.39 -16.37 -20.13
C ARG A 613 -0.70 -17.17 -20.85
N PHE A 614 -0.32 -18.20 -21.61
CA PHE A 614 -1.26 -19.04 -22.33
C PHE A 614 -2.04 -19.91 -21.35
N ALA A 615 -1.35 -20.59 -20.43
CA ALA A 615 -2.01 -21.40 -19.39
C ALA A 615 -2.95 -20.56 -18.52
N LEU A 616 -2.53 -19.35 -18.13
CA LEU A 616 -3.37 -18.42 -17.39
C LEU A 616 -4.61 -18.00 -18.19
N GLY A 617 -4.46 -17.71 -19.49
CA GLY A 617 -5.58 -17.41 -20.38
C GLY A 617 -6.62 -18.54 -20.39
N VAL A 618 -6.18 -19.78 -20.61
CA VAL A 618 -7.04 -20.97 -20.60
C VAL A 618 -7.76 -21.14 -19.25
N ILE A 619 -7.04 -20.99 -18.13
CA ILE A 619 -7.64 -21.07 -16.78
C ILE A 619 -8.72 -20.00 -16.61
N MET A 620 -8.44 -18.77 -17.04
CA MET A 620 -9.38 -17.66 -16.90
C MET A 620 -10.63 -17.84 -17.79
N GLU A 621 -10.48 -18.37 -19.00
CA GLU A 621 -11.60 -18.72 -19.88
C GLU A 621 -12.47 -19.84 -19.28
N ASP A 622 -11.85 -20.89 -18.74
CA ASP A 622 -12.56 -21.99 -18.10
C ASP A 622 -13.33 -21.54 -16.86
N LEU A 623 -12.72 -20.68 -16.03
CA LEU A 623 -13.39 -20.08 -14.89
C LEU A 623 -14.56 -19.18 -15.32
N ALA A 624 -14.41 -18.43 -16.41
CA ALA A 624 -15.51 -17.63 -16.96
C ALA A 624 -16.68 -18.51 -17.44
N ARG A 625 -16.39 -19.63 -18.13
CA ARG A 625 -17.41 -20.60 -18.55
C ARG A 625 -18.11 -21.28 -17.38
N ALA A 626 -17.39 -21.47 -16.27
CA ALA A 626 -17.93 -22.04 -15.04
C ALA A 626 -18.60 -21.01 -14.11
N SER A 627 -18.89 -19.79 -14.59
CA SER A 627 -19.54 -18.71 -13.81
C SER A 627 -18.78 -18.28 -12.55
N TYR A 628 -17.49 -18.58 -12.44
CA TYR A 628 -16.69 -18.22 -11.26
C TYR A 628 -16.58 -16.70 -11.08
N PHE A 629 -16.47 -15.96 -12.19
CA PHE A 629 -16.36 -14.50 -12.18
C PHE A 629 -17.71 -13.77 -12.08
N ASP A 630 -18.84 -14.46 -11.99
CA ASP A 630 -20.16 -13.79 -11.90
C ASP A 630 -20.27 -12.95 -10.61
N GLU A 631 -19.61 -13.40 -9.54
CA GLU A 631 -19.48 -12.65 -8.27
C GLU A 631 -18.62 -11.38 -8.48
N PHE A 632 -17.50 -11.50 -9.21
CA PHE A 632 -16.53 -10.43 -9.45
C PHE A 632 -16.13 -10.29 -10.94
N PRO A 633 -16.97 -9.68 -11.79
CA PRO A 633 -16.75 -9.70 -13.24
C PRO A 633 -15.50 -8.94 -13.70
N SER A 634 -15.09 -7.91 -12.95
CA SER A 634 -13.86 -7.15 -13.19
C SER A 634 -12.58 -7.98 -13.04
N LEU A 635 -12.67 -9.17 -12.42
CA LEU A 635 -11.56 -10.10 -12.32
C LEU A 635 -11.41 -11.02 -13.55
N ALA A 636 -12.43 -11.12 -14.41
CA ALA A 636 -12.34 -11.92 -15.63
C ALA A 636 -11.36 -11.33 -16.66
N LEU A 637 -11.17 -12.02 -17.79
CA LEU A 637 -10.49 -11.43 -18.95
C LEU A 637 -11.25 -10.20 -19.43
N LYS A 638 -10.49 -9.18 -19.86
CA LYS A 638 -11.07 -7.97 -20.44
C LYS A 638 -11.70 -8.31 -21.78
N THR A 639 -12.85 -7.72 -22.07
CA THR A 639 -13.53 -7.86 -23.36
C THR A 639 -12.63 -7.34 -24.47
N ASP A 640 -12.60 -8.03 -25.62
CA ASP A 640 -11.86 -7.57 -26.77
C ASP A 640 -12.42 -6.22 -27.26
N LEU A 641 -11.55 -5.30 -27.62
CA LEU A 641 -11.98 -4.02 -28.17
C LEU A 641 -12.66 -4.19 -29.53
N ASP A 642 -12.29 -5.23 -30.28
CA ASP A 642 -12.89 -5.54 -31.57
C ASP A 642 -14.36 -5.97 -31.41
N GLU A 643 -14.72 -6.63 -30.31
CA GLU A 643 -16.11 -7.02 -30.02
C GLU A 643 -17.04 -5.82 -29.79
N VAL A 644 -16.49 -4.69 -29.32
CA VAL A 644 -17.25 -3.45 -29.03
C VAL A 644 -17.15 -2.40 -30.15
N GLU A 645 -16.38 -2.63 -31.22
CA GLU A 645 -16.18 -1.66 -32.30
C GLU A 645 -17.50 -1.22 -32.96
N ASP A 646 -18.40 -2.15 -33.28
CA ASP A 646 -19.65 -1.79 -33.96
C ASP A 646 -20.60 -0.94 -33.10
N ALA A 647 -20.48 -1.03 -31.76
CA ALA A 647 -21.28 -0.23 -30.85
C ALA A 647 -20.74 1.21 -30.71
N PHE A 648 -19.44 1.42 -31.00
CA PHE A 648 -18.72 2.64 -30.67
C PHE A 648 -19.16 3.90 -31.45
N PRO A 649 -19.29 3.90 -32.80
CA PRO A 649 -19.61 5.12 -33.57
C PRO A 649 -20.92 5.80 -33.16
N LYS A 650 -21.85 5.04 -32.56
CA LYS A 650 -23.13 5.55 -32.09
C LYS A 650 -22.99 6.34 -30.77
N ILE A 651 -22.02 5.98 -29.93
CA ILE A 651 -21.92 6.44 -28.54
C ILE A 651 -20.81 7.48 -28.34
N GLU A 652 -19.76 7.49 -29.19
CA GLU A 652 -18.58 8.37 -29.01
C GLU A 652 -18.92 9.86 -28.94
N LYS A 653 -20.07 10.26 -29.51
CA LYS A 653 -20.52 11.66 -29.54
C LYS A 653 -21.08 12.14 -28.21
N PHE A 654 -21.27 11.26 -27.22
CA PHE A 654 -21.75 11.64 -25.90
C PHE A 654 -20.73 12.54 -25.18
N ALA A 655 -21.18 13.74 -24.81
CA ALA A 655 -20.44 14.73 -24.04
C ALA A 655 -21.23 15.05 -22.77
N GLY A 656 -20.83 14.42 -21.67
CA GLY A 656 -21.47 14.57 -20.38
C GLY A 656 -21.02 15.82 -19.62
N GLU A 657 -21.51 15.97 -18.39
CA GLU A 657 -21.17 17.07 -17.50
C GLU A 657 -19.68 17.03 -17.06
N LYS A 658 -19.08 18.20 -16.80
CA LYS A 658 -17.70 18.35 -16.28
C LYS A 658 -16.61 17.67 -17.12
N GLY A 659 -16.77 17.64 -18.44
CA GLY A 659 -15.78 17.06 -19.35
C GLY A 659 -15.81 15.53 -19.44
N TRP A 660 -16.93 14.89 -19.05
CA TRP A 660 -17.12 13.45 -19.23
C TRP A 660 -17.20 13.10 -20.71
N SER A 661 -16.35 12.19 -21.17
CA SER A 661 -16.38 11.64 -22.53
C SER A 661 -16.54 10.14 -22.55
N VAL A 662 -17.19 9.62 -23.60
CA VAL A 662 -17.27 8.19 -23.86
C VAL A 662 -16.33 7.82 -25.00
N ASP A 663 -15.42 6.89 -24.75
CA ASP A 663 -14.52 6.34 -25.74
C ASP A 663 -14.51 4.80 -25.73
N ARG A 664 -13.68 4.18 -26.59
CA ARG A 664 -13.58 2.71 -26.67
C ARG A 664 -13.20 2.07 -25.35
N LYS A 665 -12.31 2.70 -24.57
CA LYS A 665 -11.86 2.14 -23.29
C LYS A 665 -12.94 2.27 -22.24
N THR A 666 -13.70 3.37 -22.21
CA THR A 666 -14.81 3.54 -21.26
C THR A 666 -15.95 2.58 -21.56
N ILE A 667 -16.28 2.34 -22.84
CA ILE A 667 -17.26 1.30 -23.24
C ILE A 667 -16.80 -0.09 -22.76
N ARG A 668 -15.55 -0.47 -23.03
CA ARG A 668 -15.03 -1.76 -22.55
C ARG A 668 -15.09 -1.86 -21.03
N ALA A 669 -14.69 -0.82 -20.31
CA ALA A 669 -14.75 -0.79 -18.86
C ALA A 669 -16.19 -0.92 -18.34
N PHE A 670 -17.17 -0.32 -19.03
CA PHE A 670 -18.58 -0.50 -18.74
C PHE A 670 -19.02 -1.96 -18.91
N VAL A 671 -18.68 -2.59 -20.04
CA VAL A 671 -19.02 -3.99 -20.35
C VAL A 671 -18.33 -4.97 -19.39
N ASP A 672 -17.07 -4.71 -19.01
CA ASP A 672 -16.30 -5.57 -18.12
C ASP A 672 -16.86 -5.65 -16.69
N GLN A 673 -17.76 -4.73 -16.29
CA GLN A 673 -18.50 -4.80 -15.02
C GLN A 673 -19.57 -5.90 -15.02
N PHE A 674 -19.95 -6.43 -16.19
CA PHE A 674 -20.97 -7.47 -16.33
C PHE A 674 -20.36 -8.89 -16.31
N PRO A 675 -21.05 -9.87 -15.70
CA PRO A 675 -20.67 -11.28 -15.75
C PRO A 675 -20.30 -11.73 -17.17
N PRO A 676 -19.20 -12.49 -17.38
CA PRO A 676 -18.71 -12.83 -18.72
C PRO A 676 -19.80 -13.44 -19.63
N GLY A 677 -20.66 -14.29 -19.08
CA GLY A 677 -21.76 -14.92 -19.82
C GLY A 677 -22.88 -13.98 -20.28
N LEU A 678 -22.90 -12.71 -19.84
CA LEU A 678 -23.90 -11.70 -20.22
C LEU A 678 -23.36 -10.63 -21.18
N ARG A 679 -22.04 -10.58 -21.41
CA ARG A 679 -21.40 -9.49 -22.16
C ARG A 679 -21.81 -9.45 -23.63
N SER A 680 -21.94 -10.61 -24.27
CA SER A 680 -22.40 -10.70 -25.68
C SER A 680 -23.83 -10.20 -25.85
N ASP A 681 -24.74 -10.58 -24.95
CA ASP A 681 -26.12 -10.08 -24.91
C ASP A 681 -26.18 -8.56 -24.70
N LEU A 682 -25.34 -8.04 -23.81
CA LEU A 682 -25.23 -6.60 -23.54
C LEU A 682 -24.73 -5.84 -24.78
N ILE A 683 -23.67 -6.31 -25.41
CA ILE A 683 -23.12 -5.71 -26.63
C ILE A 683 -24.18 -5.71 -27.74
N ALA A 684 -24.90 -6.82 -27.91
CA ALA A 684 -26.00 -6.91 -28.89
C ALA A 684 -27.16 -5.96 -28.56
N ALA A 685 -27.46 -5.72 -27.28
CA ALA A 685 -28.42 -4.70 -26.86
C ALA A 685 -27.90 -3.29 -27.19
N MET A 686 -26.65 -2.96 -26.83
CA MET A 686 -26.03 -1.67 -27.12
C MET A 686 -26.01 -1.34 -28.63
N LYS A 687 -25.71 -2.31 -29.50
CA LYS A 687 -25.76 -2.11 -30.97
C LYS A 687 -27.15 -1.70 -31.47
N ARG A 688 -28.22 -2.08 -30.76
CA ARG A 688 -29.63 -1.80 -31.09
C ARG A 688 -30.22 -0.62 -30.29
N GLY A 689 -29.46 -0.04 -29.36
CA GLY A 689 -29.87 1.15 -28.60
C GLY A 689 -29.91 2.42 -29.46
N ASN A 690 -30.68 3.40 -28.99
CA ASN A 690 -30.84 4.71 -29.63
C ASN A 690 -29.84 5.70 -29.01
N PHE A 691 -28.71 5.91 -29.66
CA PHE A 691 -27.76 6.96 -29.30
C PHE A 691 -27.90 8.10 -30.29
N VAL A 692 -28.43 9.23 -29.80
CA VAL A 692 -28.97 10.29 -30.63
C VAL A 692 -28.14 11.56 -30.42
N ASP A 693 -27.45 11.98 -31.47
CA ASP A 693 -26.75 13.26 -31.46
C ASP A 693 -27.71 14.43 -31.76
N ARG A 694 -27.23 15.66 -31.56
CA ARG A 694 -28.05 16.86 -31.77
C ARG A 694 -28.57 16.98 -33.20
N ASN A 695 -27.79 16.57 -34.20
CA ASN A 695 -28.20 16.67 -35.60
C ASN A 695 -29.36 15.73 -35.90
N HIS A 696 -29.32 14.51 -35.37
CA HIS A 696 -30.41 13.56 -35.50
C HIS A 696 -31.70 14.04 -34.80
N VAL A 697 -31.61 14.69 -33.62
CA VAL A 697 -32.79 15.31 -32.97
C VAL A 697 -33.42 16.37 -33.89
N VAL A 698 -32.59 17.20 -34.54
CA VAL A 698 -33.04 18.23 -35.49
C VAL A 698 -33.70 17.60 -36.72
N GLU A 699 -33.12 16.53 -37.28
CA GLU A 699 -33.66 15.79 -38.43
C GLU A 699 -35.02 15.13 -38.12
N LEU A 700 -35.28 14.75 -36.87
CA LEU A 700 -36.57 14.22 -36.43
C LEU A 700 -37.61 15.34 -36.23
N LEU A 701 -37.23 16.43 -35.57
CA LEU A 701 -38.13 17.52 -35.23
C LEU A 701 -38.53 18.37 -36.44
N ALA A 702 -37.60 18.63 -37.37
CA ALA A 702 -37.83 19.54 -38.48
C ALA A 702 -39.01 19.12 -39.40
N PRO A 703 -39.14 17.85 -39.84
CA PRO A 703 -40.29 17.39 -40.61
C PRO A 703 -41.60 17.52 -39.83
N LYS A 704 -41.59 17.24 -38.53
CA LYS A 704 -42.78 17.35 -37.68
C LYS A 704 -43.25 18.80 -37.56
N LEU A 705 -42.34 19.74 -37.31
CA LEU A 705 -42.64 21.17 -37.27
C LEU A 705 -43.16 21.67 -38.62
N LYS A 706 -42.59 21.19 -39.73
CA LYS A 706 -43.06 21.52 -41.08
C LYS A 706 -44.49 21.02 -41.31
N SER A 707 -44.80 19.78 -40.94
CA SER A 707 -46.15 19.22 -41.08
C SER A 707 -47.20 20.01 -40.30
N LEU A 708 -46.83 20.59 -39.15
CA LEU A 708 -47.71 21.44 -38.35
C LEU A 708 -47.91 22.83 -38.98
N SER A 709 -46.92 23.34 -39.69
CA SER A 709 -47.09 24.60 -40.45
C SER A 709 -47.95 24.42 -41.71
N GLU A 710 -47.89 23.23 -42.32
CA GLU A 710 -48.65 22.89 -43.53
C GLU A 710 -50.16 22.72 -43.25
N THR A 711 -50.56 22.54 -41.99
CA THR A 711 -51.97 22.58 -41.57
C THR A 711 -52.54 24.00 -41.45
N GLY A 712 -51.77 25.03 -41.83
CA GLY A 712 -52.18 26.44 -41.83
C GLY A 712 -51.92 27.17 -40.51
N GLU A 713 -51.25 26.54 -39.54
CA GLU A 713 -50.84 27.19 -38.29
C GLU A 713 -49.56 28.01 -38.50
N LYS A 714 -49.55 29.28 -38.09
CA LYS A 714 -48.31 30.05 -37.96
C LYS A 714 -47.65 29.67 -36.65
N LEU A 715 -46.45 29.13 -36.69
CA LEU A 715 -45.72 28.59 -35.54
C LEU A 715 -44.66 29.56 -35.05
N LEU A 716 -44.57 29.71 -33.73
CA LEU A 716 -43.48 30.39 -33.06
C LEU A 716 -42.74 29.38 -32.18
N VAL A 717 -41.57 28.93 -32.65
CA VAL A 717 -40.77 27.89 -32.00
C VAL A 717 -39.92 28.51 -30.90
N VAL A 718 -40.05 27.98 -29.69
CA VAL A 718 -39.44 28.51 -28.47
C VAL A 718 -38.77 27.34 -27.72
N PRO A 719 -37.62 27.55 -27.07
CA PRO A 719 -37.07 26.52 -26.20
C PRO A 719 -37.96 26.33 -24.97
N LEU A 720 -38.06 25.10 -24.47
CA LEU A 720 -38.85 24.81 -23.27
C LEU A 720 -38.24 25.49 -22.03
N SER A 721 -36.92 25.43 -21.86
CA SER A 721 -36.19 26.13 -20.80
C SER A 721 -34.80 26.62 -21.23
N LEU A 722 -34.08 27.33 -20.35
CA LEU A 722 -32.68 27.71 -20.59
C LEU A 722 -31.76 26.50 -20.79
N SER A 723 -32.09 25.38 -20.15
CA SER A 723 -31.30 24.15 -20.19
C SER A 723 -31.90 23.07 -21.11
N SER A 724 -33.20 23.18 -21.43
CA SER A 724 -33.98 22.20 -22.20
C SER A 724 -34.48 22.82 -23.51
N GLY A 725 -34.19 22.20 -24.65
CA GLY A 725 -34.56 22.71 -25.96
C GLY A 725 -33.75 23.91 -26.50
N ALA A 726 -33.15 24.77 -25.65
CA ALA A 726 -32.34 25.92 -26.08
C ALA A 726 -31.20 25.57 -27.07
N PRO A 727 -30.43 24.47 -26.88
CA PRO A 727 -29.39 24.07 -27.83
C PRO A 727 -29.92 23.66 -29.21
N LEU A 728 -31.23 23.39 -29.34
CA LEU A 728 -31.86 22.95 -30.59
C LEU A 728 -32.32 24.13 -31.46
N ILE A 729 -32.52 25.32 -30.88
CA ILE A 729 -33.12 26.46 -31.58
C ILE A 729 -32.27 26.94 -32.76
N SER A 730 -30.97 27.16 -32.55
CA SER A 730 -30.07 27.63 -33.62
C SER A 730 -29.95 26.59 -34.75
N PRO A 731 -29.69 25.29 -34.47
CA PRO A 731 -29.72 24.25 -35.49
C PRO A 731 -31.05 24.11 -36.24
N LEU A 732 -32.18 24.14 -35.53
CA LEU A 732 -33.51 24.08 -36.15
C LEU A 732 -33.76 25.27 -37.07
N ARG A 733 -33.33 26.48 -36.67
CA ARG A 733 -33.42 27.70 -37.49
C ARG A 733 -32.54 27.63 -38.74
N GLN A 734 -31.41 26.94 -38.68
CA GLN A 734 -30.56 26.73 -39.86
C GLN A 734 -31.15 25.68 -40.81
N HIS A 735 -31.76 24.63 -40.26
CA HIS A 735 -32.34 23.53 -41.03
C HIS A 735 -33.69 23.88 -41.67
N LEU A 736 -34.52 24.63 -40.94
CA LEU A 736 -35.81 25.14 -41.42
C LEU A 736 -35.61 26.56 -41.96
N LYS A 737 -35.79 26.76 -43.27
CA LYS A 737 -35.84 28.13 -43.82
C LYS A 737 -36.97 28.89 -43.14
N THR A 738 -36.69 30.07 -42.60
CA THR A 738 -37.75 30.99 -42.14
C THR A 738 -38.73 31.18 -43.30
N SER A 739 -39.96 30.75 -43.08
CA SER A 739 -41.08 30.90 -44.01
C SER A 739 -42.17 31.70 -43.30
N ASP A 740 -43.15 32.23 -44.03
CA ASP A 740 -44.21 33.06 -43.44
C ASP A 740 -45.01 32.37 -42.31
N ASN A 741 -44.83 31.05 -42.13
CA ASN A 741 -45.53 30.23 -41.14
C ASN A 741 -44.63 29.64 -40.03
N ILE A 742 -43.30 29.85 -40.01
CA ILE A 742 -42.43 29.38 -38.90
C ILE A 742 -41.41 30.46 -38.54
N GLU A 743 -41.50 30.96 -37.30
CA GLU A 743 -40.56 31.88 -36.68
C GLU A 743 -39.96 31.28 -35.40
N PHE A 744 -38.84 31.84 -34.93
CA PHE A 744 -38.12 31.36 -33.74
C PHE A 744 -37.93 32.49 -32.72
N ALA A 745 -38.15 32.20 -31.45
CA ALA A 745 -37.79 33.08 -30.34
C ALA A 745 -36.78 32.41 -29.41
N ASN A 746 -35.96 33.22 -28.74
CA ASN A 746 -34.93 32.70 -27.82
C ASN A 746 -35.49 32.41 -26.42
N SER A 747 -36.68 32.93 -26.09
CA SER A 747 -37.36 32.74 -24.80
C SER A 747 -38.86 32.91 -24.96
N LEU A 748 -39.64 32.43 -23.98
CA LEU A 748 -41.09 32.65 -23.94
C LEU A 748 -41.44 34.14 -23.83
N GLN A 749 -40.68 34.91 -23.04
CA GLN A 749 -40.88 36.36 -22.88
C GLN A 749 -40.68 37.11 -24.21
N ASP A 750 -39.71 36.69 -25.02
CA ASP A 750 -39.52 37.26 -26.36
C ASP A 750 -40.62 36.82 -27.32
N ALA A 751 -41.11 35.59 -27.18
CA ALA A 751 -42.20 35.07 -27.98
C ALA A 751 -43.52 35.83 -27.75
N LEU A 752 -43.83 36.15 -26.49
CA LEU A 752 -45.05 36.89 -26.11
C LEU A 752 -45.08 38.31 -26.70
N LYS A 753 -43.91 38.94 -26.92
CA LYS A 753 -43.82 40.29 -27.56
C LYS A 753 -44.18 40.29 -29.04
N VAL A 754 -44.10 39.14 -29.73
CA VAL A 754 -44.28 39.01 -31.18
C VAL A 754 -45.38 38.00 -31.57
N LEU A 755 -46.23 37.63 -30.60
CA LEU A 755 -47.15 36.51 -30.69
C LEU A 755 -48.13 36.59 -31.88
N GLY A 756 -48.86 37.69 -32.05
CA GLY A 756 -49.87 37.83 -33.11
C GLY A 756 -50.88 36.67 -33.13
N GLU A 757 -51.20 36.14 -34.32
CA GLU A 757 -52.05 34.94 -34.51
C GLU A 757 -51.26 33.61 -34.42
N ARG A 758 -50.03 33.62 -33.88
CA ARG A 758 -49.13 32.45 -33.92
C ARG A 758 -49.38 31.50 -32.73
N THR A 759 -49.19 30.21 -32.96
CA THR A 759 -49.18 29.17 -31.93
C THR A 759 -47.76 28.95 -31.42
N ILE A 760 -47.58 28.95 -30.09
CA ILE A 760 -46.27 28.68 -29.48
C ILE A 760 -45.97 27.18 -29.54
N VAL A 761 -44.78 26.84 -30.02
CA VAL A 761 -44.30 25.45 -30.05
C VAL A 761 -43.04 25.34 -29.20
N PHE A 762 -43.16 24.76 -28.02
CA PHE A 762 -42.00 24.39 -27.23
C PHE A 762 -41.35 23.15 -27.83
N VAL A 763 -40.04 23.22 -28.06
CA VAL A 763 -39.26 22.08 -28.57
C VAL A 763 -38.32 21.54 -27.51
N ASP A 764 -38.17 20.21 -27.48
CA ASP A 764 -37.18 19.54 -26.65
C ASP A 764 -36.66 18.23 -27.27
N ASP A 765 -35.58 17.68 -26.71
CA ASP A 765 -35.02 16.40 -27.15
C ASP A 765 -35.93 15.23 -26.76
N ASN A 766 -36.42 15.20 -25.51
CA ASN A 766 -37.26 14.14 -24.99
C ASN A 766 -38.25 14.56 -23.90
N SER A 767 -39.34 13.80 -23.75
CA SER A 767 -40.25 13.94 -22.61
C SER A 767 -40.94 12.61 -22.29
N VAL A 768 -40.54 11.98 -21.18
CA VAL A 768 -41.04 10.64 -20.79
C VAL A 768 -42.08 10.71 -19.69
N SER A 769 -41.73 11.25 -18.52
CA SER A 769 -42.67 11.48 -17.42
C SER A 769 -43.39 12.81 -17.53
N GLY A 770 -42.89 13.74 -18.36
CA GLY A 770 -43.39 15.11 -18.44
C GLY A 770 -43.05 15.98 -17.22
N THR A 771 -42.33 15.47 -16.22
CA THR A 771 -42.08 16.17 -14.94
C THR A 771 -41.32 17.48 -15.10
N GLN A 772 -40.24 17.51 -15.89
CA GLN A 772 -39.44 18.72 -16.13
C GLN A 772 -40.25 19.78 -16.88
N ALA A 773 -40.98 19.36 -17.93
CA ALA A 773 -41.86 20.24 -18.68
C ALA A 773 -43.00 20.79 -17.81
N ALA A 774 -43.58 19.96 -16.94
CA ALA A 774 -44.60 20.39 -15.98
C ALA A 774 -44.03 21.36 -14.95
N ALA A 775 -42.83 21.09 -14.42
CA ALA A 775 -42.14 21.98 -13.51
C ALA A 775 -41.84 23.34 -14.16
N GLN A 776 -41.51 23.37 -15.45
CA GLN A 776 -41.32 24.60 -16.21
C GLN A 776 -42.62 25.41 -16.35
N LEU A 777 -43.76 24.75 -16.58
CA LEU A 777 -45.06 25.42 -16.60
C LEU A 777 -45.41 26.02 -15.23
N HIS A 778 -45.14 25.29 -14.14
CA HIS A 778 -45.25 25.83 -12.78
C HIS A 778 -44.30 27.00 -12.53
N ALA A 779 -43.08 26.94 -13.07
CA ALA A 779 -42.09 28.00 -12.95
C ALA A 779 -42.51 29.28 -13.66
N PHE A 780 -43.24 29.19 -14.78
CA PHE A 780 -43.82 30.36 -15.43
C PHE A 780 -44.90 31.03 -14.57
N HIS A 781 -45.67 30.25 -13.79
CA HIS A 781 -46.72 30.76 -12.90
C HIS A 781 -46.19 31.31 -11.57
N SER A 782 -45.26 30.62 -10.92
CA SER A 782 -44.70 31.06 -9.65
C SER A 782 -43.29 30.56 -9.38
N SER A 783 -42.39 31.44 -8.96
CA SER A 783 -41.05 31.07 -8.50
C SER A 783 -41.04 30.35 -7.14
N ASN A 784 -42.14 30.41 -6.38
CA ASN A 784 -42.26 29.73 -5.08
C ASN A 784 -42.52 28.23 -5.26
N ARG A 785 -41.43 27.46 -5.30
CA ARG A 785 -41.45 26.00 -5.49
C ARG A 785 -42.25 25.23 -4.44
N LYS A 786 -42.48 25.78 -3.23
CA LYS A 786 -43.29 25.10 -2.21
C LYS A 786 -44.75 24.95 -2.61
N LEU A 787 -45.22 25.75 -3.57
CA LEU A 787 -46.57 25.69 -4.13
C LEU A 787 -46.70 24.64 -5.23
N TRP A 788 -45.59 24.04 -5.67
CA TRP A 788 -45.59 23.04 -6.75
C TRP A 788 -45.82 21.64 -6.17
N PRO A 789 -46.28 20.67 -6.97
CA PRO A 789 -46.30 19.27 -6.58
C PRO A 789 -44.92 18.79 -6.12
N GLU A 790 -44.86 18.02 -5.03
CA GLU A 790 -43.61 17.59 -4.38
C GLU A 790 -42.58 17.01 -5.36
N LYS A 791 -43.04 16.20 -6.33
CA LYS A 791 -42.21 15.56 -7.36
C LYS A 791 -41.50 16.53 -8.33
N MET A 792 -41.92 17.81 -8.38
CA MET A 792 -41.41 18.84 -9.31
C MET A 792 -40.54 19.89 -8.61
N GLN A 793 -40.54 19.92 -7.28
CA GLN A 793 -39.86 20.98 -6.51
C GLN A 793 -38.33 20.93 -6.65
N SER A 794 -37.77 19.75 -6.94
CA SER A 794 -36.33 19.53 -7.09
C SER A 794 -35.79 19.75 -8.50
N GLU A 795 -36.62 20.08 -9.49
CA GLU A 795 -36.20 20.21 -10.90
C GLU A 795 -35.32 21.46 -11.11
N ALA A 796 -34.16 21.33 -11.76
CA ALA A 796 -33.21 22.43 -11.96
C ALA A 796 -33.23 22.95 -13.42
N GLY A 797 -32.62 24.12 -13.67
CA GLY A 797 -32.43 24.65 -15.03
C GLY A 797 -33.68 25.24 -15.70
N LEU A 798 -34.65 25.71 -14.91
CA LEU A 798 -35.93 26.27 -15.37
C LEU A 798 -35.85 27.80 -15.60
N HIS A 799 -36.71 28.35 -16.46
CA HIS A 799 -36.88 29.81 -16.62
C HIS A 799 -37.54 30.45 -15.39
N THR A 800 -37.32 31.75 -15.25
CA THR A 800 -37.93 32.62 -14.22
C THR A 800 -39.42 32.87 -14.44
N GLU A 801 -40.13 33.08 -13.34
CA GLU A 801 -41.53 33.49 -13.25
C GLU A 801 -41.89 34.61 -14.24
N LEU A 802 -43.02 34.47 -14.92
CA LEU A 802 -43.59 35.51 -15.76
C LEU A 802 -44.29 36.55 -14.88
N LYS A 803 -44.40 37.78 -15.37
CA LYS A 803 -45.29 38.76 -14.73
C LYS A 803 -46.73 38.30 -14.89
N ASP A 804 -47.61 38.63 -13.95
CA ASP A 804 -49.03 38.21 -13.96
C ASP A 804 -49.73 38.54 -15.28
N GLU A 805 -49.42 39.71 -15.87
CA GLU A 805 -49.93 40.13 -17.19
C GLU A 805 -49.48 39.19 -18.32
N ASP A 806 -48.19 38.84 -18.36
CA ASP A 806 -47.60 37.94 -19.36
C ASP A 806 -48.10 36.50 -19.18
N PHE A 807 -48.28 36.04 -17.94
CA PHE A 807 -48.82 34.72 -17.64
C PHE A 807 -50.28 34.59 -18.07
N SER A 808 -51.10 35.62 -17.83
CA SER A 808 -52.51 35.64 -18.25
C SER A 808 -52.64 35.56 -19.78
N VAL A 809 -51.76 36.25 -20.51
CA VAL A 809 -51.67 36.14 -21.98
C VAL A 809 -51.24 34.73 -22.38
N PHE A 810 -50.21 34.17 -21.74
CA PHE A 810 -49.75 32.82 -22.03
C PHE A 810 -50.82 31.75 -21.79
N ALA A 811 -51.56 31.83 -20.67
CA ALA A 811 -52.57 30.85 -20.29
C ALA A 811 -53.68 30.68 -21.34
N THR A 812 -54.02 31.76 -22.06
CA THR A 812 -55.04 31.77 -23.13
C THR A 812 -54.46 31.60 -24.54
N THR A 813 -53.13 31.66 -24.69
CA THR A 813 -52.43 31.52 -25.96
C THR A 813 -52.33 30.06 -26.38
N ASN A 814 -52.65 29.74 -27.63
CA ASN A 814 -52.46 28.38 -28.15
C ASN A 814 -50.98 27.98 -28.08
N PHE A 815 -50.66 26.91 -27.35
CA PHE A 815 -49.32 26.35 -27.30
C PHE A 815 -49.30 24.82 -27.27
N ARG A 816 -48.21 24.23 -27.75
CA ARG A 816 -47.96 22.78 -27.72
C ARG A 816 -46.51 22.48 -27.39
N ILE A 817 -46.25 21.26 -26.93
CA ILE A 817 -44.90 20.76 -26.70
C ILE A 817 -44.60 19.68 -27.76
N VAL A 818 -43.52 19.85 -28.50
CA VAL A 818 -43.05 18.91 -29.53
C VAL A 818 -41.67 18.39 -29.14
N VAL A 819 -41.57 17.08 -28.92
CA VAL A 819 -40.29 16.44 -28.58
C VAL A 819 -39.88 15.42 -29.63
N ALA A 820 -38.58 15.18 -29.81
CA ALA A 820 -38.15 14.14 -30.74
C ALA A 820 -38.58 12.76 -30.21
N PHE A 821 -38.37 12.52 -28.92
CA PHE A 821 -38.71 11.26 -28.27
C PHE A 821 -39.66 11.45 -27.09
N GLY A 822 -40.80 10.77 -27.09
CA GLY A 822 -41.80 10.92 -26.03
C GLY A 822 -42.35 9.61 -25.50
N HIS A 823 -43.16 9.68 -24.45
CA HIS A 823 -43.93 8.56 -23.94
C HIS A 823 -45.34 9.03 -23.55
N SER A 824 -46.33 8.14 -23.63
CA SER A 824 -47.73 8.46 -23.33
C SER A 824 -47.95 9.00 -21.90
N ASN A 825 -47.05 8.68 -20.95
CA ASN A 825 -47.10 9.22 -19.58
C ASN A 825 -46.87 10.74 -19.53
N ALA A 826 -45.99 11.29 -20.35
CA ALA A 826 -45.72 12.73 -20.38
C ALA A 826 -46.97 13.53 -20.76
N ALA A 827 -47.75 13.03 -21.71
CA ALA A 827 -49.01 13.64 -22.10
C ALA A 827 -49.99 13.71 -20.92
N LYS A 828 -50.13 12.62 -20.14
CA LYS A 828 -51.02 12.60 -18.97
C LYS A 828 -50.61 13.64 -17.92
N THR A 829 -49.32 13.68 -17.56
CA THR A 829 -48.81 14.62 -16.57
C THR A 829 -48.96 16.07 -17.02
N LEU A 830 -48.69 16.37 -18.29
CA LEU A 830 -48.76 17.74 -18.80
C LEU A 830 -50.20 18.25 -18.94
N HIS A 831 -51.16 17.38 -19.29
CA HIS A 831 -52.58 17.77 -19.26
C HIS A 831 -53.05 18.05 -17.82
N GLN A 832 -52.68 17.19 -16.86
CA GLN A 832 -52.99 17.44 -15.45
C GLN A 832 -52.39 18.76 -14.95
N THR A 833 -51.14 19.07 -15.32
CA THR A 833 -50.52 20.35 -14.95
C THR A 833 -51.19 21.54 -15.64
N ALA A 834 -51.58 21.41 -16.91
CA ALA A 834 -52.33 22.44 -17.62
C ALA A 834 -53.68 22.73 -16.95
N ASP A 835 -54.39 21.69 -16.50
CA ASP A 835 -55.64 21.82 -15.76
C ASP A 835 -55.44 22.52 -14.39
N ILE A 836 -54.38 22.15 -13.66
CA ILE A 836 -54.03 22.75 -12.36
C ILE A 836 -53.71 24.26 -12.50
N LEU A 837 -53.07 24.63 -13.60
CA LEU A 837 -52.60 26.00 -13.86
C LEU A 837 -53.57 26.84 -14.73
N ASP A 838 -54.76 26.30 -15.05
CA ASP A 838 -55.77 26.91 -15.94
C ASP A 838 -55.19 27.37 -17.30
N LEU A 839 -54.34 26.53 -17.91
CA LEU A 839 -53.71 26.80 -19.20
C LEU A 839 -54.62 26.39 -20.36
N GLN A 840 -55.68 27.16 -20.60
CA GLN A 840 -56.72 26.92 -21.61
C GLN A 840 -56.18 26.79 -23.05
N GLY A 841 -55.03 27.41 -23.34
CA GLY A 841 -54.38 27.36 -24.64
C GLY A 841 -53.59 26.08 -24.94
N PHE A 842 -53.46 25.15 -24.00
CA PHE A 842 -52.64 23.93 -24.21
C PHE A 842 -53.27 22.96 -25.22
N LYS A 843 -52.58 22.69 -26.33
CA LYS A 843 -52.99 21.77 -27.41
C LYS A 843 -52.43 20.35 -27.26
N GLY A 844 -51.69 20.07 -26.20
CA GLY A 844 -51.12 18.76 -25.91
C GLY A 844 -49.64 18.60 -26.28
N VAL A 845 -49.18 17.35 -26.22
CA VAL A 845 -47.79 16.94 -26.46
C VAL A 845 -47.72 16.08 -27.70
N SER A 846 -46.82 16.41 -28.62
CA SER A 846 -46.50 15.59 -29.79
C SER A 846 -45.08 15.06 -29.67
N TYR A 847 -44.87 13.80 -30.03
CA TYR A 847 -43.53 13.24 -30.17
C TYR A 847 -43.38 12.56 -31.54
N VAL A 848 -42.15 12.53 -32.05
CA VAL A 848 -41.83 11.91 -33.35
C VAL A 848 -41.66 10.41 -33.19
N SER A 849 -40.95 10.00 -32.14
CA SER A 849 -40.69 8.60 -31.81
C SER A 849 -41.11 8.30 -30.37
N GLU A 850 -41.64 7.10 -30.12
CA GLU A 850 -42.00 6.66 -28.77
C GLU A 850 -40.79 6.00 -28.09
N ILE A 851 -40.51 6.36 -26.83
CA ILE A 851 -39.52 5.67 -26.00
C ILE A 851 -40.19 4.42 -25.42
N THR A 852 -39.85 3.27 -25.99
CA THR A 852 -40.33 1.95 -25.58
C THR A 852 -39.22 1.12 -24.96
N GLU A 853 -39.53 -0.12 -24.58
CA GLU A 853 -38.54 -1.15 -24.18
C GLU A 853 -37.73 -1.63 -25.41
N THR A 854 -37.01 -0.72 -26.05
CA THR A 854 -36.10 -1.00 -27.16
C THR A 854 -34.67 -0.70 -26.71
N PRO A 855 -33.72 -1.64 -26.86
CA PRO A 855 -33.81 -2.94 -27.53
C PRO A 855 -34.51 -4.01 -26.69
N SER A 856 -34.84 -5.15 -27.32
CA SER A 856 -35.27 -6.35 -26.59
C SER A 856 -34.14 -6.90 -25.70
N TRP A 857 -34.44 -7.15 -24.43
CA TRP A 857 -33.48 -7.69 -23.45
C TRP A 857 -33.66 -9.20 -23.26
N SER A 858 -32.55 -9.95 -23.12
CA SER A 858 -32.65 -11.35 -22.71
C SER A 858 -33.12 -11.43 -21.25
N ASN A 859 -33.86 -12.50 -20.88
CA ASN A 859 -34.38 -12.65 -19.51
C ASN A 859 -33.28 -12.57 -18.45
N LYS A 860 -32.11 -13.16 -18.74
CA LYS A 860 -30.95 -13.14 -17.84
C LYS A 860 -30.38 -11.73 -17.70
N LEU A 861 -30.18 -11.03 -18.81
CA LEU A 861 -29.64 -9.67 -18.80
C LEU A 861 -30.60 -8.68 -18.14
N ARG A 862 -31.90 -8.79 -18.41
CA ARG A 862 -32.95 -7.99 -17.75
C ARG A 862 -32.91 -8.17 -16.24
N ALA A 863 -32.90 -9.41 -15.75
CA ALA A 863 -32.83 -9.70 -14.32
C ALA A 863 -31.57 -9.11 -13.66
N TYR A 864 -30.41 -9.20 -14.33
CA TYR A 864 -29.17 -8.62 -13.82
C TYR A 864 -29.23 -7.08 -13.78
N LEU A 865 -29.68 -6.43 -14.85
CA LEU A 865 -29.82 -4.98 -14.93
C LEU A 865 -30.84 -4.44 -13.89
N THR A 866 -31.92 -5.19 -13.63
CA THR A 866 -32.86 -4.87 -12.55
C THR A 866 -32.17 -4.94 -11.19
N LYS A 867 -31.44 -6.03 -10.88
CA LYS A 867 -30.68 -6.15 -9.62
C LYS A 867 -29.70 -4.99 -9.43
N VAL A 868 -29.00 -4.62 -10.50
CA VAL A 868 -28.08 -3.47 -10.49
C VAL A 868 -28.84 -2.17 -10.19
N GLY A 869 -29.94 -1.91 -10.91
CA GLY A 869 -30.75 -0.71 -10.73
C GLY A 869 -31.33 -0.56 -9.32
N GLU A 870 -31.80 -1.65 -8.72
CA GLU A 870 -32.29 -1.67 -7.33
C GLU A 870 -31.23 -1.14 -6.35
N GLN A 871 -29.99 -1.62 -6.48
CA GLN A 871 -28.89 -1.22 -5.60
C GLN A 871 -28.42 0.22 -5.84
N LEU A 872 -28.39 0.65 -7.11
CA LEU A 872 -28.02 2.03 -7.46
C LEU A 872 -29.00 3.04 -6.87
N ILE A 873 -30.30 2.77 -6.96
CA ILE A 873 -31.35 3.65 -6.43
C ILE A 873 -31.33 3.65 -4.90
N ALA A 874 -31.15 2.46 -4.30
CA ALA A 874 -31.00 2.32 -2.85
C ALA A 874 -29.84 3.18 -2.33
N HIS A 875 -28.70 3.13 -3.00
CA HIS A 875 -27.53 3.91 -2.66
C HIS A 875 -27.74 5.42 -2.89
N ASP A 876 -28.28 5.81 -4.04
CA ASP A 876 -28.46 7.22 -4.39
C ASP A 876 -29.40 7.98 -3.44
N ARG A 877 -30.52 7.35 -3.06
CA ARG A 877 -31.56 8.01 -2.26
C ARG A 877 -31.37 7.87 -0.75
N TRP A 878 -30.88 6.71 -0.29
CA TRP A 878 -30.82 6.40 1.15
C TRP A 878 -29.41 6.07 1.65
N GLU A 879 -28.39 6.02 0.79
CA GLU A 879 -27.02 5.64 1.14
C GLU A 879 -26.94 4.29 1.88
N LYS A 880 -27.84 3.36 1.51
CA LYS A 880 -27.99 2.03 2.12
C LYS A 880 -27.97 0.93 1.08
N ASN A 881 -27.62 -0.28 1.52
CA ASN A 881 -27.83 -1.49 0.73
C ASN A 881 -29.33 -1.75 0.58
N PHE A 882 -29.74 -2.20 -0.61
CA PHE A 882 -31.13 -2.53 -0.93
C PHE A 882 -31.80 -3.45 0.10
N ASP A 883 -31.07 -4.48 0.56
CA ASP A 883 -31.59 -5.47 1.54
C ASP A 883 -31.84 -4.87 2.95
N LYS A 884 -31.35 -3.67 3.22
CA LYS A 884 -31.54 -2.95 4.50
C LYS A 884 -32.64 -1.89 4.44
N LEU A 885 -33.28 -1.71 3.29
CA LEU A 885 -34.42 -0.80 3.13
C LEU A 885 -35.70 -1.44 3.66
N ASP A 886 -36.68 -0.60 4.01
CA ASP A 886 -38.01 -1.09 4.31
C ASP A 886 -38.74 -1.55 3.03
N SER A 887 -39.86 -2.25 3.18
CA SER A 887 -40.58 -2.84 2.04
C SER A 887 -41.08 -1.80 1.04
N ARG A 888 -41.41 -0.59 1.49
CA ARG A 888 -41.93 0.49 0.63
C ARG A 888 -40.82 1.10 -0.22
N ASP A 889 -39.66 1.31 0.39
CA ASP A 889 -38.47 1.83 -0.28
C ASP A 889 -37.90 0.80 -1.26
N GLN A 890 -37.96 -0.50 -0.93
CA GLN A 890 -37.60 -1.59 -1.84
C GLN A 890 -38.53 -1.66 -3.06
N GLU A 891 -39.84 -1.48 -2.87
CA GLU A 891 -40.79 -1.43 -3.98
C GLU A 891 -40.51 -0.23 -4.89
N THR A 892 -40.22 0.93 -4.31
CA THR A 892 -39.80 2.12 -5.07
C THR A 892 -38.53 1.88 -5.88
N CYS A 893 -37.56 1.15 -5.33
CA CYS A 893 -36.36 0.75 -6.07
C CYS A 893 -36.73 -0.17 -7.24
N ARG A 894 -37.56 -1.20 -7.02
CA ARG A 894 -38.00 -2.16 -8.04
C ARG A 894 -38.72 -1.47 -9.22
N GLU A 895 -39.62 -0.54 -8.92
CA GLU A 895 -40.38 0.22 -9.93
C GLU A 895 -39.49 1.04 -10.87
N HIS A 896 -38.28 1.39 -10.44
CA HIS A 896 -37.38 2.29 -11.16
C HIS A 896 -36.06 1.63 -11.55
N ALA A 897 -35.83 0.39 -11.14
CA ALA A 897 -34.58 -0.33 -11.34
C ALA A 897 -34.26 -0.55 -12.83
N PHE A 898 -35.28 -0.85 -13.63
CA PHE A 898 -35.14 -1.06 -15.07
C PHE A 898 -35.54 0.19 -15.86
N GLY A 899 -35.11 1.36 -15.41
CA GLY A 899 -35.60 2.66 -15.89
C GLY A 899 -36.88 3.08 -15.17
N PHE A 900 -37.07 4.39 -14.99
CA PHE A 900 -38.20 4.93 -14.24
C PHE A 900 -39.53 4.54 -14.87
N GLY A 901 -40.40 3.93 -14.06
CA GLY A 901 -41.69 3.39 -14.50
C GLY A 901 -41.58 2.04 -15.20
N GLY A 902 -40.44 1.35 -15.10
CA GLY A 902 -40.22 0.00 -15.65
C GLY A 902 -40.10 -0.06 -17.18
N ILE A 903 -39.89 1.09 -17.85
CA ILE A 903 -39.91 1.19 -19.32
C ILE A 903 -38.76 0.42 -19.97
N GLY A 904 -37.55 0.45 -19.39
CA GLY A 904 -36.43 -0.37 -19.86
C GLY A 904 -35.87 0.01 -21.22
N GLY A 905 -35.97 1.27 -21.65
CA GLY A 905 -35.41 1.72 -22.92
C GLY A 905 -33.88 1.85 -22.87
N LEU A 906 -33.24 1.91 -24.04
CA LEU A 906 -31.85 2.37 -24.17
C LEU A 906 -31.78 3.56 -25.12
N THR A 907 -32.12 4.74 -24.61
CA THR A 907 -32.01 6.00 -25.34
C THR A 907 -31.01 6.92 -24.64
N VAL A 908 -30.02 7.43 -25.35
CA VAL A 908 -28.99 8.33 -24.80
C VAL A 908 -28.82 9.48 -25.78
N PHE A 909 -29.00 10.71 -25.31
CA PHE A 909 -28.77 11.91 -26.12
C PHE A 909 -27.36 12.43 -25.89
N GLN A 910 -26.87 13.25 -26.81
CA GLN A 910 -25.51 13.80 -26.77
C GLN A 910 -25.09 14.36 -25.39
N ASN A 911 -25.99 15.07 -24.70
CA ASN A 911 -25.69 15.75 -23.44
C ASN A 911 -26.66 15.38 -22.30
N SER A 912 -27.58 14.43 -22.52
CA SER A 912 -28.65 14.11 -21.58
C SER A 912 -29.00 12.62 -21.64
N VAL A 913 -29.42 12.05 -20.50
CA VAL A 913 -29.91 10.67 -20.44
C VAL A 913 -31.31 10.64 -19.81
N PRO A 914 -32.35 10.19 -20.54
CA PRO A 914 -33.70 10.04 -20.01
C PRO A 914 -33.75 9.09 -18.81
N THR A 915 -34.62 9.35 -17.84
CA THR A 915 -34.78 8.48 -16.67
C THR A 915 -35.40 7.13 -17.02
N SER A 916 -36.08 7.04 -18.17
CA SER A 916 -36.62 5.78 -18.71
C SER A 916 -35.56 4.84 -19.25
N THR A 917 -34.35 5.36 -19.50
CA THR A 917 -33.21 4.52 -19.87
C THR A 917 -32.86 3.62 -18.70
N VAL A 918 -32.50 2.37 -18.99
CA VAL A 918 -32.12 1.40 -17.96
C VAL A 918 -31.11 2.01 -16.99
N THR A 919 -31.46 2.00 -15.70
CA THR A 919 -30.78 2.76 -14.64
C THR A 919 -29.28 2.49 -14.56
N ALA A 920 -28.87 1.24 -14.81
CA ALA A 920 -27.47 0.83 -14.87
C ALA A 920 -26.61 1.62 -15.87
N PHE A 921 -27.19 2.18 -16.94
CA PHE A 921 -26.43 2.90 -17.97
C PHE A 921 -26.06 4.33 -17.59
N TRP A 922 -26.72 4.93 -16.59
CA TRP A 922 -26.58 6.36 -16.30
C TRP A 922 -26.46 6.73 -14.83
N MET A 923 -26.87 5.85 -13.92
CA MET A 923 -26.82 6.13 -12.49
C MET A 923 -25.49 5.63 -11.89
N PRO A 924 -24.67 6.51 -11.30
CA PRO A 924 -23.52 6.07 -10.51
C PRO A 924 -23.98 5.56 -9.14
N GLY A 925 -23.17 4.74 -8.49
CA GLY A 925 -23.46 4.28 -7.14
C GLY A 925 -22.67 3.04 -6.76
N MET A 926 -23.27 2.21 -5.92
CA MET A 926 -22.66 1.00 -5.38
C MET A 926 -23.47 -0.24 -5.76
N VAL A 927 -22.79 -1.28 -6.25
CA VAL A 927 -23.38 -2.58 -6.62
C VAL A 927 -22.55 -3.70 -6.03
N ASP A 928 -23.16 -4.51 -5.16
CA ASP A 928 -22.54 -5.58 -4.39
C ASP A 928 -21.26 -5.10 -3.68
N GLY A 929 -21.30 -3.89 -3.11
CA GLY A 929 -20.15 -3.27 -2.43
C GLY A 929 -19.06 -2.71 -3.34
N ARG A 930 -19.29 -2.58 -4.66
CA ARG A 930 -18.34 -2.03 -5.63
C ARG A 930 -18.84 -0.74 -6.30
N PRO A 931 -17.98 0.23 -6.64
CA PRO A 931 -18.35 1.38 -7.44
C PRO A 931 -18.88 0.93 -8.79
N TRP A 932 -20.05 1.44 -9.16
CA TRP A 932 -20.64 1.23 -10.46
C TRP A 932 -20.43 2.47 -11.31
N ILE A 933 -19.78 2.27 -12.46
CA ILE A 933 -19.43 3.34 -13.37
C ILE A 933 -20.38 3.27 -14.56
N PRO A 934 -21.34 4.19 -14.67
CA PRO A 934 -22.30 4.18 -15.77
C PRO A 934 -21.60 4.51 -17.09
N LEU A 935 -22.19 4.11 -18.21
CA LEU A 935 -21.68 4.45 -19.53
C LEU A 935 -21.84 5.95 -19.83
N ALA A 936 -23.01 6.51 -19.51
CA ALA A 936 -23.38 7.89 -19.80
C ALA A 936 -24.07 8.51 -18.59
N ILE A 937 -23.31 9.24 -17.76
CA ILE A 937 -23.85 9.80 -16.52
C ILE A 937 -24.87 10.91 -16.79
N ARG A 938 -26.01 10.87 -16.09
CA ARG A 938 -27.02 11.93 -16.18
C ARG A 938 -26.54 13.21 -15.51
N HIS A 939 -26.91 14.37 -16.08
CA HIS A 939 -26.60 15.69 -15.53
C HIS A 939 -27.06 15.83 -14.06
N GLY A 940 -26.22 16.48 -13.24
CA GLY A 940 -26.42 16.67 -11.81
C GLY A 940 -25.96 15.50 -10.93
N ARG A 941 -25.41 14.42 -11.51
CA ARG A 941 -25.00 13.21 -10.77
C ARG A 941 -23.50 12.94 -10.76
N VAL A 942 -22.68 13.75 -11.43
CA VAL A 942 -21.21 13.57 -11.43
C VAL A 942 -20.61 13.62 -10.03
N SER A 943 -21.15 14.46 -9.13
CA SER A 943 -20.72 14.53 -7.72
C SER A 943 -21.02 13.27 -6.90
N LYS A 944 -21.89 12.38 -7.41
CA LYS A 944 -22.23 11.09 -6.79
C LYS A 944 -21.40 9.93 -7.37
N LEU A 945 -20.46 10.22 -8.28
CA LEU A 945 -19.57 9.23 -8.85
C LEU A 945 -18.58 8.69 -7.79
N LEU A 946 -18.55 7.37 -7.66
CA LEU A 946 -17.53 6.66 -6.91
C LEU A 946 -16.51 6.08 -7.89
N LEU A 947 -15.22 6.36 -7.65
CA LEU A 947 -14.11 5.82 -8.40
C LEU A 947 -13.51 4.61 -7.68
N GLY A 948 -12.99 3.64 -8.44
CA GLY A 948 -12.51 2.36 -7.92
C GLY A 948 -11.19 1.91 -8.52
#